data_AF-A0A970MTR2-F1
#
_entry.id   AF-A0A970MTR2-F1
#
_cell.length_a   1.000
_cell.length_b   1.000
_cell.length_c   1.000
_cell.angle_alpha   90.00
_cell.angle_beta   90.00
_cell.angle_gamma   90.00
#
_symmetry.space_group_name_H-M   'P 1'
#
loop_
_entity.id
_entity.type
_entity.pdbx_description
1 polymer ?
#
loop_
_entity_poly.entity_id
_entity_poly.type
_entity_poly.pdbx_seq_one_letter_code
_entity_poly.pdbx_strand_id
1 'polypeptide(L)'
;MRKTISMGRRGQTLIIAIMVMFILAVLATVFIALVARNLSRSSRMSSTDAVAAIAEAGIRYADEMLTTSEEGADWRPEPNNLPPVLREDDPDFEWLRPYSLNETGDTGPSGGYTRFNSGQGRFLLRVSYEPFRNRPLSKHIKIESVGRWGTVDPDDPTTLHDLSNRRLRREITAFKPIGLTDSLRFITNKDNRNIDVALGVPGYKTEFGRSQSSKYGLRGGPIRVNANLLWHGLYGGDPSVDIHLRGIPANDIADPETGAPTDKIPIDDVLVSGKIKADSDPVNSSSRVGVRLHKYLGIPGSYTVDTQVVTESDNDDFDTADGFYRDGSNYPDVRDRARHAKRIEPPLVDQPDSTNTTTRYRVLTRNSGQRVRNSNGRWVNRGQLGWGSGVYIDNRADKQDESESLFGGVTVRADIMQPGNQMTSNWKGPYYIPPAAVINLQPDDRETINGQDQFYFTITRGDISASGQKAVWADWDGVPRPDWGSTVRMPYPDSVNGRWLTPDLKVEGNGVIYAEGNIRNRGMLPKGMQLTIVSNQNIYIDGSVLKNREHGWKDTDNDQYRGADPLGGLALLARQNIIINTTQFFMPLNDLAADDYGPDSIIGQGSTHVVVRGNPPGAFRSGFEFGPYESEMGVAPSDRMLFLRQSGEFGPAYINAWINPSDSAANWGLLGLNMVFPDLPPYIWGVGDPRYGFGSAPPGAGVGSSFAFNVFDLADVGATLNTAVGIPNILQIAVDSNVYTRSNYWMGGAAVMPMDVRIEAILYAQEGSLYVIPGYWLNPNPADTDPTNRPPGVDPRFPLYGQAPDIHITIDGAVSENLPASVSDVGAWMAKWGRIPEYYGSSNIRTAHPNEGITFLYDDHAGWPIDDHDYPIRFDKHNRPLPLTPRLPVSGSLIYFGDVM
;
A
#
# COMPACT_ATOMS: atom_id res chain seq x y z
N MET A 1 -51.76 40.35 102.95
CA MET A 1 -51.93 40.40 101.47
C MET A 1 -50.61 40.86 100.85
N ARG A 2 -50.01 40.00 100.02
CA ARG A 2 -48.68 40.13 99.40
C ARG A 2 -48.68 41.27 98.37
N LYS A 3 -47.67 42.16 98.41
CA LYS A 3 -47.41 43.15 97.36
C LYS A 3 -45.98 42.94 96.85
N THR A 4 -45.85 42.31 95.69
CA THR A 4 -44.59 42.10 94.96
C THR A 4 -44.28 43.34 94.14
N ILE A 5 -43.11 43.94 94.37
CA ILE A 5 -42.56 45.06 93.59
C ILE A 5 -41.50 44.49 92.64
N SER A 6 -41.67 44.70 91.33
CA SER A 6 -40.71 44.31 90.30
C SER A 6 -39.56 45.32 90.19
N MET A 7 -38.31 44.87 90.33
CA MET A 7 -37.13 45.66 89.96
C MET A 7 -36.85 45.54 88.46
N GLY A 8 -36.91 46.66 87.74
CA GLY A 8 -36.43 46.76 86.36
C GLY A 8 -34.90 46.92 86.32
N ARG A 9 -34.19 45.95 85.72
CA ARG A 9 -32.73 45.97 85.52
C ARG A 9 -32.36 46.83 84.29
N ARG A 10 -31.71 47.98 84.49
CA ARG A 10 -31.23 48.91 83.45
C ARG A 10 -29.84 48.56 82.84
N GLY A 11 -29.31 47.35 83.02
CA GLY A 11 -27.99 46.93 82.50
C GLY A 11 -28.00 45.85 81.41
N GLN A 12 -29.17 45.28 81.08
CA GLN A 12 -29.26 44.12 80.18
C GLN A 12 -29.20 44.47 78.68
N THR A 13 -29.68 45.65 78.29
CA THR A 13 -29.77 46.06 76.89
C THR A 13 -28.40 46.35 76.25
N LEU A 14 -27.44 46.90 77.02
CA LEU A 14 -26.09 47.19 76.54
C LEU A 14 -25.28 45.91 76.28
N ILE A 15 -25.41 44.91 77.17
CA ILE A 15 -24.74 43.61 77.02
C ILE A 15 -25.29 42.86 75.81
N ILE A 16 -26.60 42.93 75.57
CA ILE A 16 -27.23 42.36 74.36
C ILE A 16 -26.72 43.07 73.10
N ALA A 17 -26.61 44.40 73.10
CA ALA A 17 -26.10 45.15 71.95
C ALA A 17 -24.64 44.80 71.61
N ILE A 18 -23.77 44.62 72.62
CA ILE A 18 -22.36 44.23 72.42
C ILE A 18 -22.25 42.77 71.95
N MET A 19 -23.03 41.84 72.50
CA MET A 19 -23.08 40.46 72.00
C MET A 19 -23.55 40.40 70.54
N VAL A 20 -24.56 41.19 70.17
CA VAL A 20 -25.06 41.26 68.80
C VAL A 20 -24.00 41.85 67.85
N MET A 21 -23.31 42.92 68.24
CA MET A 21 -22.19 43.46 67.43
C MET A 21 -21.05 42.45 67.28
N PHE A 22 -20.69 41.72 68.33
CA PHE A 22 -19.64 40.70 68.27
C PHE A 22 -20.04 39.53 67.37
N ILE A 23 -21.28 39.04 67.48
CA ILE A 23 -21.81 37.98 66.60
C ILE A 23 -21.84 38.46 65.14
N LEU A 24 -22.25 39.71 64.88
CA LEU A 24 -22.22 40.29 63.53
C LEU A 24 -20.80 40.42 62.98
N ALA A 25 -19.81 40.79 63.80
CA ALA A 25 -18.41 40.86 63.38
C ALA A 25 -17.84 39.47 63.04
N VAL A 26 -18.15 38.44 63.83
CA VAL A 26 -17.76 37.05 63.54
C VAL A 26 -18.44 36.56 62.26
N LEU A 27 -19.74 36.79 62.09
CA LEU A 27 -20.47 36.42 60.88
C LEU A 27 -19.93 37.14 59.63
N ALA A 28 -19.61 38.42 59.73
CA ALA A 28 -19.01 39.19 58.63
C ALA A 28 -17.63 38.63 58.25
N THR A 29 -16.81 38.25 59.25
CA THR A 29 -15.48 37.66 59.00
C THR A 29 -15.58 36.29 58.33
N VAL A 30 -16.51 35.44 58.79
CA VAL A 30 -16.77 34.13 58.18
C VAL A 30 -17.31 34.27 56.75
N PHE A 31 -18.19 35.25 56.52
CA PHE A 31 -18.72 35.54 55.19
C PHE A 31 -17.63 36.01 54.23
N ILE A 32 -16.78 36.96 54.63
CA ILE A 32 -15.65 37.43 53.82
C ILE A 32 -14.68 36.27 53.50
N ALA A 33 -14.38 35.41 54.48
CA ALA A 33 -13.53 34.24 54.28
C ALA A 33 -14.16 33.23 53.28
N LEU A 34 -15.48 33.01 53.33
CA LEU A 34 -16.20 32.18 52.37
C LEU A 34 -16.18 32.77 50.96
N VAL A 35 -16.44 34.08 50.82
CA VAL A 35 -16.39 34.78 49.53
C VAL A 35 -14.98 34.73 48.96
N ALA A 36 -13.93 35.01 49.74
CA ALA A 36 -12.54 34.93 49.31
C ALA A 36 -12.16 33.50 48.88
N ARG A 37 -12.62 32.48 49.62
CA ARG A 37 -12.39 31.06 49.25
C ARG A 37 -13.10 30.68 47.96
N ASN A 38 -14.32 31.17 47.75
CA ASN A 38 -15.08 30.92 46.52
C ASN A 38 -14.49 31.65 45.32
N LEU A 39 -14.06 32.90 45.48
CA LEU A 39 -13.33 33.65 44.46
C LEU A 39 -12.00 32.98 44.10
N SER A 40 -11.25 32.50 45.09
CA SER A 40 -10.01 31.75 44.85
C SER A 40 -10.24 30.43 44.13
N ARG A 41 -11.30 29.68 44.48
CA ARG A 41 -11.70 28.46 43.76
C ARG A 41 -12.11 28.74 42.32
N SER A 42 -12.91 29.78 42.10
CA SER A 42 -13.36 30.20 40.77
C SER A 42 -12.19 30.65 39.89
N SER A 43 -11.24 31.43 40.44
CA SER A 43 -10.02 31.84 39.72
C SER A 43 -9.14 30.65 39.35
N ARG A 44 -8.98 29.66 40.25
CA ARG A 44 -8.24 28.42 39.95
C ARG A 44 -8.92 27.59 38.88
N MET A 45 -10.24 27.44 38.94
CA MET A 45 -11.01 26.70 37.93
C MET A 45 -10.90 27.36 36.55
N SER A 46 -11.01 28.69 36.48
CA SER A 46 -10.78 29.43 35.24
C SER A 46 -9.35 29.26 34.71
N SER A 47 -8.35 29.17 35.60
CA SER A 47 -6.95 28.96 35.21
C SER A 47 -6.70 27.52 34.73
N THR A 48 -7.32 26.51 35.35
CA THR A 48 -7.23 25.11 34.90
C THR A 48 -7.89 24.90 33.56
N ASP A 49 -9.03 25.53 33.33
CA ASP A 49 -9.74 25.46 32.04
C ASP A 49 -8.92 26.14 30.94
N ALA A 50 -8.31 27.29 31.23
CA ALA A 50 -7.43 27.97 30.29
C ALA A 50 -6.18 27.14 29.94
N VAL A 51 -5.56 26.49 30.93
CA VAL A 51 -4.42 25.59 30.69
C VAL A 51 -4.82 24.36 29.87
N ALA A 52 -6.02 23.82 30.09
CA ALA A 52 -6.56 22.73 29.27
C ALA A 52 -6.79 23.18 27.81
N ALA A 53 -7.36 24.36 27.61
CA ALA A 53 -7.53 24.94 26.28
C ALA A 53 -6.21 25.19 25.57
N ILE A 54 -5.16 25.61 26.29
CA ILE A 54 -3.80 25.79 25.74
C ILE A 54 -3.19 24.44 25.35
N ALA A 55 -3.33 23.40 26.19
CA ALA A 55 -2.85 22.05 25.87
C ALA A 55 -3.58 21.49 24.64
N GLU A 56 -4.91 21.64 24.57
CA GLU A 56 -5.71 21.21 23.43
C GLU A 56 -5.34 21.97 22.15
N ALA A 57 -5.05 23.28 22.24
CA ALA A 57 -4.58 24.07 21.11
C ALA A 57 -3.27 23.49 20.52
N GLY A 58 -2.37 22.99 21.36
CA GLY A 58 -1.15 22.31 20.89
C GLY A 58 -1.44 21.02 20.11
N ILE A 59 -2.40 20.20 20.57
CA ILE A 59 -2.84 19.01 19.83
C ILE A 59 -3.46 19.40 18.49
N ARG A 60 -4.35 20.39 18.48
CA ARG A 60 -5.02 20.87 17.24
C ARG A 60 -4.01 21.43 16.23
N TYR A 61 -3.02 22.18 16.71
CA TYR A 61 -1.95 22.70 15.86
C TYR A 61 -1.13 21.57 15.21
N ALA A 62 -0.74 20.56 15.99
CA ALA A 62 -0.03 19.40 15.46
C ALA A 62 -0.90 18.59 14.47
N ASP A 63 -2.18 18.41 14.79
CA ASP A 63 -3.16 17.74 13.96
C ASP A 63 -3.31 18.41 12.59
N GLU A 64 -3.41 19.75 12.57
CA GLU A 64 -3.46 20.58 11.37
C GLU A 64 -2.17 20.50 10.57
N MET A 65 -1.01 20.59 11.22
CA MET A 65 0.29 20.53 10.54
C MET A 65 0.54 19.16 9.91
N LEU A 66 0.24 18.06 10.59
CA LEU A 66 0.36 16.70 10.02
C LEU A 66 -0.58 16.52 8.81
N THR A 67 -1.77 17.12 8.83
CA THR A 67 -2.74 17.01 7.73
C THR A 67 -2.46 17.96 6.57
N THR A 68 -2.01 19.19 6.80
CA THR A 68 -1.94 20.21 5.74
C THR A 68 -0.53 20.52 5.24
N SER A 69 0.51 20.26 6.03
CA SER A 69 1.88 20.58 5.63
C SER A 69 2.38 19.69 4.46
N GLU A 70 3.41 20.19 3.78
CA GLU A 70 4.25 19.43 2.84
C GLU A 70 4.92 18.20 3.51
N GLU A 71 5.12 18.31 4.82
CA GLU A 71 5.48 17.30 5.82
C GLU A 71 4.72 15.98 5.70
N GLY A 72 3.39 16.11 5.76
CA GLY A 72 2.52 14.97 6.03
C GLY A 72 2.91 14.23 7.31
N ALA A 73 2.97 12.91 7.20
CA ALA A 73 3.36 12.01 8.30
C ALA A 73 4.78 12.26 8.83
N ASP A 74 5.65 12.92 8.06
CA ASP A 74 7.03 13.25 8.47
C ASP A 74 7.13 14.55 9.24
N TRP A 75 6.07 15.36 9.30
CA TRP A 75 6.12 16.65 9.97
C TRP A 75 6.43 16.47 11.47
N ARG A 76 7.44 17.20 11.93
CA ARG A 76 7.79 17.29 13.35
C ARG A 76 8.22 18.74 13.65
N PRO A 77 7.83 19.31 14.80
CA PRO A 77 8.30 20.64 15.17
C PRO A 77 9.81 20.60 15.48
N GLU A 78 10.52 21.69 15.19
CA GLU A 78 11.96 21.81 15.49
C GLU A 78 12.15 21.96 17.02
N PRO A 79 12.81 21.00 17.68
CA PRO A 79 12.95 21.02 19.12
C PRO A 79 13.87 22.18 19.54
N ASN A 80 13.50 22.89 20.63
CA ASN A 80 14.31 24.00 21.11
C ASN A 80 15.68 23.57 21.67
N ASN A 81 15.80 22.31 22.14
CA ASN A 81 17.04 21.67 22.59
C ASN A 81 18.00 22.63 23.30
N LEU A 82 17.62 23.11 24.49
CA LEU A 82 18.40 24.11 25.21
C LEU A 82 19.84 23.63 25.47
N PRO A 83 20.87 24.47 25.20
CA PRO A 83 22.26 24.15 25.54
C PRO A 83 22.40 23.78 27.03
N PRO A 84 23.28 22.82 27.38
CA PRO A 84 23.49 22.37 28.77
C PRO A 84 23.83 23.48 29.78
N VAL A 85 24.27 24.66 29.29
CA VAL A 85 24.72 25.80 30.10
C VAL A 85 23.54 26.68 30.58
N LEU A 86 22.37 26.59 29.95
CA LEU A 86 21.15 27.32 30.36
C LEU A 86 20.42 26.51 31.45
N ARG A 87 20.98 26.64 32.66
CA ARG A 87 20.66 25.93 33.92
C ARG A 87 19.18 25.94 34.33
N GLU A 88 18.78 24.84 34.98
CA GLU A 88 17.75 24.51 36.01
C GLU A 88 16.64 25.52 36.42
N ASP A 89 16.75 26.81 36.11
CA ASP A 89 15.78 27.86 36.45
C ASP A 89 14.72 28.07 35.36
N ASP A 90 14.91 27.52 34.15
CA ASP A 90 13.84 27.48 33.15
C ASP A 90 12.73 26.52 33.64
N PRO A 91 11.49 27.01 33.84
CA PRO A 91 10.40 26.17 34.33
C PRO A 91 10.12 24.95 33.44
N ASP A 92 10.44 24.98 32.14
CA ASP A 92 10.23 23.88 31.19
C ASP A 92 11.50 23.07 30.87
N PHE A 93 12.59 23.29 31.61
CA PHE A 93 13.88 22.64 31.34
C PHE A 93 13.76 21.13 31.08
N GLU A 94 13.00 20.41 31.91
CA GLU A 94 12.78 18.96 31.79
C GLU A 94 12.38 18.52 30.37
N TRP A 95 11.51 19.28 29.71
CA TRP A 95 10.95 18.97 28.39
C TRP A 95 11.78 19.51 27.23
N LEU A 96 12.57 20.57 27.46
CA LEU A 96 13.38 21.23 26.44
C LEU A 96 14.80 20.64 26.29
N ARG A 97 15.15 19.66 27.13
CA ARG A 97 16.36 18.84 26.95
C ARG A 97 16.29 18.06 25.63
N PRO A 98 17.43 17.77 24.97
CA PRO A 98 17.45 16.85 23.84
C PRO A 98 16.85 15.49 24.18
N TYR A 99 16.09 14.94 23.24
CA TYR A 99 15.49 13.61 23.38
C TYR A 99 16.57 12.53 23.38
N SER A 100 16.48 11.60 24.33
CA SER A 100 17.27 10.37 24.39
C SER A 100 16.39 9.26 24.92
N LEU A 101 16.61 8.02 24.47
CA LEU A 101 15.91 6.85 25.00
C LEU A 101 16.21 6.63 26.49
N ASN A 102 17.40 7.02 26.95
CA ASN A 102 17.87 6.84 28.32
C ASN A 102 18.08 8.19 29.02
N GLU A 103 17.63 8.29 30.27
CA GLU A 103 17.89 9.47 31.11
C GLU A 103 19.40 9.59 31.36
N THR A 104 20.00 10.64 30.81
CA THR A 104 21.43 10.88 30.89
C THR A 104 21.66 12.36 31.11
N GLY A 105 21.67 12.82 32.37
CA GLY A 105 21.95 14.21 32.79
C GLY A 105 21.24 15.28 31.94
N ASP A 106 21.92 15.69 30.87
CA ASP A 106 21.51 16.72 29.91
C ASP A 106 20.51 16.24 28.84
N THR A 107 20.23 14.94 28.74
CA THR A 107 19.28 14.34 27.79
C THR A 107 18.35 13.37 28.50
N GLY A 108 17.15 13.15 27.98
CA GLY A 108 16.24 12.17 28.57
C GLY A 108 14.98 11.90 27.76
N PRO A 109 14.25 10.82 28.10
CA PRO A 109 13.02 10.42 27.42
C PRO A 109 11.89 11.45 27.57
N SER A 110 11.97 12.38 28.53
CA SER A 110 11.05 13.50 28.69
C SER A 110 11.37 14.70 27.77
N GLY A 111 12.52 14.69 27.09
CA GLY A 111 13.00 15.77 26.22
C GLY A 111 12.39 15.79 24.81
N GLY A 112 12.85 16.75 24.00
CA GLY A 112 12.48 16.89 22.58
C GLY A 112 11.24 17.72 22.29
N TYR A 113 10.76 18.51 23.26
CA TYR A 113 9.61 19.39 23.07
C TYR A 113 9.99 20.70 22.37
N THR A 114 9.02 21.26 21.66
CA THR A 114 9.07 22.59 21.07
C THR A 114 8.14 23.54 21.83
N ARG A 115 8.62 24.71 22.23
CA ARG A 115 7.87 25.72 22.97
C ARG A 115 7.18 26.69 22.00
N PHE A 116 5.86 26.83 22.14
CA PHE A 116 5.05 27.84 21.46
C PHE A 116 4.41 28.78 22.47
N ASN A 117 4.69 30.08 22.35
CA ASN A 117 4.12 31.10 23.22
C ASN A 117 2.76 31.58 22.66
N SER A 118 1.73 31.67 23.52
CA SER A 118 0.38 32.07 23.15
C SER A 118 -0.21 33.03 24.20
N GLY A 119 -0.09 34.34 23.95
CA GLY A 119 -0.76 35.38 24.73
C GLY A 119 -0.46 35.32 26.24
N GLN A 120 -1.35 34.69 27.01
CA GLN A 120 -1.26 34.56 28.48
C GLN A 120 -0.57 33.28 28.97
N GLY A 121 -0.17 32.38 28.06
CA GLY A 121 0.51 31.12 28.40
C GLY A 121 1.33 30.55 27.25
N ARG A 122 1.66 29.27 27.34
CA ARG A 122 2.44 28.56 26.33
C ARG A 122 2.09 27.07 26.32
N PHE A 123 2.27 26.42 25.18
CA PHE A 123 2.22 24.97 25.10
C PHE A 123 3.57 24.42 24.63
N LEU A 124 3.93 23.27 25.15
CA LEU A 124 5.06 22.47 24.71
C LEU A 124 4.50 21.35 23.86
N LEU A 125 5.03 21.18 22.65
CA LEU A 125 4.57 20.16 21.70
C LEU A 125 5.69 19.16 21.40
N ARG A 126 5.35 17.87 21.44
CA ARG A 126 6.18 16.79 20.91
C ARG A 126 5.35 15.90 20.00
N VAL A 127 5.94 15.52 18.88
CA VAL A 127 5.38 14.54 17.96
C VAL A 127 6.39 13.41 17.84
N SER A 128 5.99 12.18 18.13
CA SER A 128 6.84 11.01 18.06
C SER A 128 6.16 9.87 17.29
N TYR A 129 6.98 8.97 16.76
CA TYR A 129 6.56 7.72 16.15
C TYR A 129 7.48 6.65 16.72
N GLU A 130 6.92 5.68 17.43
CA GLU A 130 7.68 4.77 18.29
C GLU A 130 7.33 3.32 17.94
N PRO A 131 7.78 2.80 16.77
CA PRO A 131 7.24 1.60 16.12
C PRO A 131 7.62 0.27 16.82
N PHE A 132 7.26 0.11 18.08
CA PHE A 132 7.48 -1.12 18.84
C PHE A 132 6.39 -2.17 18.56
N ARG A 133 6.78 -3.36 18.09
CA ARG A 133 5.83 -4.46 17.74
C ARG A 133 4.96 -4.91 18.93
N ASN A 134 5.45 -4.76 20.15
CA ASN A 134 4.75 -5.17 21.38
C ASN A 134 3.75 -4.14 21.93
N ARG A 135 3.59 -2.99 21.27
CA ARG A 135 2.65 -1.93 21.68
C ARG A 135 1.62 -1.69 20.58
N PRO A 136 0.34 -2.03 20.73
CA PRO A 136 -0.65 -1.89 19.64
C PRO A 136 -0.79 -0.45 19.08
N LEU A 137 -0.55 0.57 19.92
CA LEU A 137 -0.68 1.98 19.54
C LEU A 137 0.56 2.56 18.87
N SER A 138 1.69 1.85 18.86
CA SER A 138 2.97 2.33 18.29
C SER A 138 2.94 2.56 16.79
N LYS A 139 2.00 1.91 16.07
CA LYS A 139 1.81 2.07 14.63
C LYS A 139 1.24 3.43 14.24
N HIS A 140 0.76 4.23 15.21
CA HIS A 140 0.22 5.57 14.97
C HIS A 140 1.21 6.66 15.42
N ILE A 141 1.03 7.87 14.90
CA ILE A 141 1.81 9.04 15.32
C ILE A 141 1.28 9.51 16.67
N LYS A 142 2.16 9.60 17.67
CA LYS A 142 1.85 10.11 19.01
C LYS A 142 2.07 11.62 19.05
N ILE A 143 1.08 12.34 19.58
CA ILE A 143 1.13 13.78 19.78
C ILE A 143 0.99 14.03 21.28
N GLU A 144 1.94 14.76 21.86
CA GLU A 144 1.95 15.12 23.27
C GLU A 144 2.00 16.64 23.39
N SER A 145 1.08 17.19 24.18
CA SER A 145 0.98 18.62 24.41
C SER A 145 0.92 18.92 25.91
N VAL A 146 1.80 19.79 26.38
CA VAL A 146 1.84 20.28 27.76
C VAL A 146 1.46 21.75 27.78
N GLY A 147 0.24 22.06 28.23
CA GLY A 147 -0.22 23.43 28.42
C GLY A 147 0.31 24.00 29.74
N ARG A 148 0.79 25.24 29.71
CA ARG A 148 1.25 25.98 30.91
C ARG A 148 0.80 27.43 30.91
N TRP A 149 0.52 27.92 32.10
CA TRP A 149 0.17 29.33 32.33
C TRP A 149 1.42 30.21 32.45
N GLY A 150 1.36 31.44 31.93
CA GLY A 150 2.42 32.44 31.99
C GLY A 150 3.35 32.49 30.78
N THR A 151 3.82 33.69 30.46
CA THR A 151 4.81 33.96 29.40
C THR A 151 6.22 34.00 29.97
N VAL A 152 7.16 33.40 29.23
CA VAL A 152 8.60 33.46 29.52
C VAL A 152 9.16 34.69 28.83
N ASP A 153 9.95 35.50 29.54
CA ASP A 153 10.66 36.64 28.96
C ASP A 153 11.70 36.16 27.92
N PRO A 154 11.68 36.64 26.67
CA PRO A 154 12.68 36.28 25.66
C PRO A 154 14.12 36.66 26.01
N ASP A 155 14.32 37.75 26.78
CA ASP A 155 15.65 38.26 27.15
C ASP A 155 16.15 37.68 28.49
N ASP A 156 15.23 37.15 29.31
CA ASP A 156 15.52 36.42 30.53
C ASP A 156 14.57 35.21 30.69
N PRO A 157 14.91 34.04 30.11
CA PRO A 157 14.06 32.86 30.13
C PRO A 157 13.82 32.28 31.53
N THR A 158 14.47 32.83 32.56
CA THR A 158 14.29 32.46 33.97
C THR A 158 13.16 33.22 34.66
N THR A 159 12.61 34.26 34.03
CA THR A 159 11.52 35.07 34.60
C THR A 159 10.17 34.77 33.95
N LEU A 160 9.18 34.51 34.81
CA LEU A 160 7.76 34.46 34.44
C LEU A 160 7.14 35.80 34.84
N HIS A 161 6.46 36.46 33.91
CA HIS A 161 5.77 37.73 34.17
C HIS A 161 4.63 37.62 35.22
N ASP A 162 4.23 36.41 35.64
CA ASP A 162 3.16 36.19 36.61
C ASP A 162 3.49 35.05 37.60
N LEU A 163 3.93 35.41 38.81
CA LEU A 163 4.47 34.50 39.83
C LEU A 163 3.40 33.72 40.62
N SER A 164 2.12 34.03 40.42
CA SER A 164 1.02 33.52 41.26
C SER A 164 0.65 32.04 41.00
N ASN A 165 1.00 31.50 39.83
CA ASN A 165 0.47 30.21 39.32
C ASN A 165 1.53 29.25 38.71
N ARG A 166 2.78 29.26 39.22
CA ARG A 166 3.93 28.48 38.70
C ARG A 166 3.71 26.96 38.47
N ARG A 167 2.69 26.34 39.07
CA ARG A 167 2.47 24.88 39.08
C ARG A 167 1.29 24.40 38.22
N LEU A 168 0.52 25.28 37.59
CA LEU A 168 -0.61 24.87 36.76
C LEU A 168 -0.11 24.36 35.41
N ARG A 169 -0.26 23.05 35.18
CA ARG A 169 0.03 22.36 33.92
C ARG A 169 -1.07 21.37 33.59
N ARG A 170 -1.25 21.06 32.30
CA ARG A 170 -2.05 19.93 31.84
C ARG A 170 -1.37 19.26 30.67
N GLU A 171 -1.33 17.94 30.71
CA GLU A 171 -0.66 17.09 29.73
C GLU A 171 -1.72 16.27 29.01
N ILE A 172 -1.76 16.38 27.68
CA ILE A 172 -2.74 15.69 26.84
C ILE A 172 -1.96 14.89 25.79
N THR A 173 -2.41 13.65 25.57
CA THR A 173 -1.89 12.80 24.50
C THR A 173 -2.98 12.50 23.47
N ALA A 174 -2.58 12.49 22.20
CA ALA A 174 -3.41 12.05 21.11
C ALA A 174 -2.66 11.09 20.19
N PHE A 175 -3.41 10.20 19.52
CA PHE A 175 -2.86 9.29 18.52
C PHE A 175 -3.50 9.58 17.16
N LYS A 176 -2.66 9.91 16.19
CA LYS A 176 -3.03 10.24 14.82
C LYS A 176 -2.70 9.06 13.90
N PRO A 177 -3.71 8.42 13.29
CA PRO A 177 -3.47 7.37 12.32
C PRO A 177 -2.94 7.91 11.01
N ILE A 178 -2.01 7.16 10.42
CA ILE A 178 -1.58 7.36 9.05
C ILE A 178 -2.66 6.82 8.11
N GLY A 179 -3.37 5.76 8.52
CA GLY A 179 -4.45 5.10 7.78
C GLY A 179 -3.95 4.17 6.69
N LEU A 180 -2.85 4.52 6.02
CA LEU A 180 -2.31 3.75 4.90
C LEU A 180 -1.40 2.59 5.31
N THR A 181 -0.74 2.70 6.45
CA THR A 181 0.19 1.70 7.00
C THR A 181 -0.45 0.82 8.06
N ASP A 182 -1.62 1.20 8.55
CA ASP A 182 -2.11 0.75 9.86
C ASP A 182 -2.92 -0.55 9.77
N SER A 183 -3.21 -1.04 8.55
CA SER A 183 -4.10 -2.16 8.28
C SER A 183 -3.72 -2.86 6.97
N LEU A 184 -3.87 -4.18 6.93
CA LEU A 184 -3.78 -5.00 5.71
C LEU A 184 -4.82 -4.55 4.67
N ARG A 185 -6.06 -4.34 5.13
CA ARG A 185 -7.13 -3.81 4.31
C ARG A 185 -7.86 -2.70 5.04
N PHE A 186 -7.95 -1.53 4.44
CA PHE A 186 -8.71 -0.41 4.97
C PHE A 186 -9.72 0.12 3.94
N ILE A 187 -11.00 -0.03 4.25
CA ILE A 187 -12.09 0.54 3.45
C ILE A 187 -12.51 1.87 4.08
N THR A 188 -12.18 2.96 3.39
CA THR A 188 -12.29 4.31 3.95
C THR A 188 -13.69 4.89 3.89
N ASN A 189 -14.50 4.51 2.90
CA ASN A 189 -15.83 5.09 2.65
C ASN A 189 -15.82 6.62 2.81
N LYS A 190 -15.02 7.29 1.97
CA LYS A 190 -14.75 8.74 2.02
C LYS A 190 -16.03 9.56 2.05
N ASP A 191 -17.02 9.16 1.26
CA ASP A 191 -18.31 9.86 1.14
C ASP A 191 -19.32 9.49 2.24
N ASN A 192 -18.92 8.63 3.20
CA ASN A 192 -19.77 8.15 4.29
C ASN A 192 -21.11 7.57 3.80
N ARG A 193 -21.06 6.75 2.74
CA ARG A 193 -22.24 6.10 2.17
C ARG A 193 -22.74 5.02 3.12
N ASN A 194 -24.05 4.96 3.32
CA ASN A 194 -24.68 3.88 4.07
C ASN A 194 -24.90 2.66 3.17
N ILE A 195 -23.81 1.92 2.93
CA ILE A 195 -23.82 0.71 2.10
C ILE A 195 -23.14 -0.44 2.82
N ASP A 196 -23.51 -1.65 2.43
CA ASP A 196 -22.82 -2.86 2.82
C ASP A 196 -21.61 -3.06 1.89
N VAL A 197 -20.44 -3.08 2.48
CA VAL A 197 -19.15 -3.30 1.81
C VAL A 197 -18.87 -4.78 1.80
N ALA A 198 -18.73 -5.34 0.60
CA ALA A 198 -18.43 -6.75 0.41
C ALA A 198 -16.92 -7.01 0.50
N LEU A 199 -16.51 -7.96 1.35
CA LEU A 199 -15.18 -8.57 1.31
C LEU A 199 -15.29 -10.08 1.07
N GLY A 200 -14.39 -10.59 0.24
CA GLY A 200 -14.49 -11.95 -0.30
C GLY A 200 -15.45 -12.04 -1.49
N VAL A 201 -15.65 -13.25 -2.00
CA VAL A 201 -16.49 -13.48 -3.18
C VAL A 201 -17.20 -14.85 -3.09
N PRO A 202 -18.46 -14.96 -3.54
CA PRO A 202 -19.17 -16.24 -3.56
C PRO A 202 -18.41 -17.31 -4.35
N GLY A 203 -18.30 -18.51 -3.77
CA GLY A 203 -17.71 -19.68 -4.46
C GLY A 203 -16.18 -19.80 -4.38
N TYR A 204 -15.49 -18.86 -3.73
CA TYR A 204 -14.05 -18.93 -3.50
C TYR A 204 -13.73 -18.81 -2.01
N LYS A 205 -12.70 -19.53 -1.58
CA LYS A 205 -12.11 -19.34 -0.26
C LYS A 205 -11.36 -18.01 -0.26
N THR A 206 -11.55 -17.21 0.78
CA THR A 206 -10.82 -15.94 0.94
C THR A 206 -9.93 -16.02 2.18
N GLU A 207 -8.66 -15.67 2.05
CA GLU A 207 -7.70 -15.68 3.15
C GLU A 207 -7.05 -14.29 3.28
N PHE A 208 -7.06 -13.76 4.50
CA PHE A 208 -6.42 -12.49 4.86
C PHE A 208 -5.24 -12.76 5.79
N GLY A 209 -4.03 -12.56 5.27
CA GLY A 209 -2.79 -12.99 5.89
C GLY A 209 -2.52 -14.47 5.68
N ARG A 210 -1.54 -15.01 6.41
CA ARG A 210 -1.15 -16.42 6.32
C ARG A 210 -0.58 -16.92 7.64
N SER A 211 -0.80 -18.19 7.96
CA SER A 211 -0.26 -18.83 9.17
C SER A 211 1.26 -18.84 9.22
N GLN A 212 1.82 -18.81 10.43
CA GLN A 212 3.21 -19.19 10.65
C GLN A 212 3.39 -20.66 10.24
N SER A 213 4.33 -20.93 9.35
CA SER A 213 4.84 -22.29 9.10
C SER A 213 6.28 -22.36 9.61
N SER A 214 6.85 -23.55 9.78
CA SER A 214 8.28 -23.68 10.14
C SER A 214 9.23 -23.07 9.09
N LYS A 215 8.72 -22.73 7.90
CA LYS A 215 9.42 -22.05 6.79
C LYS A 215 9.01 -20.59 6.59
N TYR A 216 7.91 -20.12 7.18
CA TYR A 216 7.31 -18.80 6.92
C TYR A 216 6.96 -18.11 8.25
N GLY A 217 7.46 -16.88 8.44
CA GLY A 217 6.95 -16.03 9.53
C GLY A 217 5.45 -15.75 9.39
N LEU A 218 4.75 -15.48 10.49
CA LEU A 218 3.35 -15.06 10.47
C LEU A 218 3.18 -13.78 9.64
N ARG A 219 2.23 -13.77 8.69
CA ARG A 219 1.92 -12.62 7.81
C ARG A 219 0.47 -12.14 7.98
N GLY A 220 0.00 -12.09 9.22
CA GLY A 220 -1.32 -11.55 9.57
C GLY A 220 -1.33 -10.03 9.69
N GLY A 221 -2.50 -9.40 9.54
CA GLY A 221 -2.63 -7.95 9.66
C GLY A 221 -4.05 -7.46 9.92
N PRO A 222 -4.21 -6.21 10.38
CA PRO A 222 -5.50 -5.67 10.80
C PRO A 222 -6.42 -5.37 9.60
N ILE A 223 -7.73 -5.42 9.80
CA ILE A 223 -8.74 -5.04 8.80
C ILE A 223 -9.59 -3.92 9.37
N ARG A 224 -9.77 -2.83 8.62
CA ARG A 224 -10.63 -1.72 9.03
C ARG A 224 -11.67 -1.38 7.97
N VAL A 225 -12.90 -1.13 8.40
CA VAL A 225 -14.02 -0.80 7.51
C VAL A 225 -14.85 0.33 8.10
N ASN A 226 -14.92 1.46 7.39
CA ASN A 226 -15.71 2.64 7.77
C ASN A 226 -17.19 2.57 7.30
N ALA A 227 -17.74 1.38 7.19
CA ALA A 227 -19.08 1.09 6.68
C ALA A 227 -19.61 -0.18 7.35
N ASN A 228 -20.77 -0.69 6.90
CA ASN A 228 -21.17 -2.04 7.24
C ASN A 228 -20.32 -3.03 6.43
N LEU A 229 -19.89 -4.13 7.04
CA LEU A 229 -19.12 -5.19 6.41
C LEU A 229 -20.04 -6.38 6.11
N LEU A 230 -19.97 -6.89 4.89
CA LEU A 230 -20.61 -8.13 4.44
C LEU A 230 -19.53 -9.11 3.96
N TRP A 231 -19.45 -10.26 4.62
CA TRP A 231 -18.56 -11.33 4.21
C TRP A 231 -19.18 -12.23 3.14
N HIS A 232 -18.45 -12.46 2.05
CA HIS A 232 -18.74 -13.48 1.05
C HIS A 232 -17.64 -14.56 1.05
N GLY A 233 -17.99 -15.77 0.62
CA GLY A 233 -17.02 -16.85 0.46
C GLY A 233 -17.62 -18.13 -0.12
N LEU A 234 -16.87 -19.22 -0.02
CA LEU A 234 -17.29 -20.56 -0.45
C LEU A 234 -18.38 -21.15 0.46
N TYR A 235 -19.55 -21.47 -0.09
CA TYR A 235 -20.63 -22.11 0.68
C TYR A 235 -20.39 -23.62 0.87
N GLY A 236 -20.87 -24.17 2.00
CA GLY A 236 -20.88 -25.62 2.25
C GLY A 236 -19.54 -26.27 2.64
N GLY A 237 -18.47 -25.49 2.82
CA GLY A 237 -17.17 -25.94 3.34
C GLY A 237 -16.86 -25.40 4.74
N ASP A 238 -15.92 -26.04 5.44
CA ASP A 238 -15.31 -25.52 6.67
C ASP A 238 -14.52 -24.24 6.32
N PRO A 239 -14.46 -23.25 7.23
CA PRO A 239 -14.94 -21.89 6.99
C PRO A 239 -14.37 -21.23 5.74
N SER A 240 -15.21 -20.41 5.15
CA SER A 240 -15.02 -19.78 3.85
C SER A 240 -14.10 -18.54 3.84
N VAL A 241 -13.94 -17.91 5.01
CA VAL A 241 -13.06 -16.75 5.20
C VAL A 241 -12.15 -17.03 6.39
N ASP A 242 -10.84 -17.05 6.15
CA ASP A 242 -9.81 -17.18 7.17
C ASP A 242 -9.09 -15.83 7.36
N ILE A 243 -8.93 -15.41 8.61
CA ILE A 243 -8.26 -14.15 8.97
C ILE A 243 -7.18 -14.44 10.01
N HIS A 244 -5.94 -14.03 9.74
CA HIS A 244 -4.80 -14.25 10.62
C HIS A 244 -4.43 -12.94 11.34
N LEU A 245 -4.44 -12.94 12.67
CA LEU A 245 -4.22 -11.75 13.52
C LEU A 245 -3.20 -12.02 14.63
N ARG A 246 -2.36 -11.04 14.95
CA ARG A 246 -1.42 -11.08 16.09
C ARG A 246 -2.01 -10.51 17.36
N GLY A 247 -1.60 -11.07 18.49
CA GLY A 247 -1.77 -10.46 19.80
C GLY A 247 -0.74 -10.93 20.81
N ILE A 248 -0.84 -10.37 22.00
CA ILE A 248 0.06 -10.65 23.12
C ILE A 248 -0.79 -11.22 24.26
N PRO A 249 -0.34 -12.31 24.92
CA PRO A 249 -1.03 -12.81 26.10
C PRO A 249 -0.72 -11.87 27.30
N ALA A 250 -1.70 -11.53 28.15
CA ALA A 250 -1.54 -10.49 29.17
C ALA A 250 -0.63 -10.83 30.36
N ASN A 251 0.03 -11.99 30.37
CA ASN A 251 0.97 -12.42 31.42
C ASN A 251 2.22 -11.53 31.57
N ASP A 252 2.50 -10.64 30.61
CA ASP A 252 3.52 -9.59 30.77
C ASP A 252 3.01 -8.33 31.52
N ILE A 253 1.73 -8.32 31.93
CA ILE A 253 1.10 -7.30 32.77
C ILE A 253 0.27 -8.04 33.84
N ALA A 254 0.92 -8.58 34.87
CA ALA A 254 0.24 -9.38 35.89
C ALA A 254 -0.78 -8.55 36.69
N ASP A 255 -2.04 -9.01 36.73
CA ASP A 255 -3.01 -8.68 37.78
C ASP A 255 -2.46 -9.17 39.13
N PRO A 256 -2.24 -8.28 40.12
CA PRO A 256 -1.68 -8.65 41.42
C PRO A 256 -2.55 -9.61 42.26
N GLU A 257 -3.86 -9.76 41.97
CA GLU A 257 -4.78 -10.47 42.87
C GLU A 257 -5.10 -11.92 42.45
N THR A 258 -5.03 -12.28 41.17
CA THR A 258 -5.53 -13.60 40.71
C THR A 258 -4.50 -14.51 40.06
N GLY A 259 -3.33 -14.01 39.65
CA GLY A 259 -2.24 -14.83 39.12
C GLY A 259 -2.59 -15.66 37.87
N ALA A 260 -3.73 -15.41 37.22
CA ALA A 260 -4.15 -16.07 35.99
C ALA A 260 -4.29 -15.02 34.87
N PRO A 261 -3.55 -15.13 33.75
CA PRO A 261 -3.69 -14.21 32.63
C PRO A 261 -4.97 -14.58 31.84
N THR A 262 -6.07 -13.85 32.05
CA THR A 262 -7.30 -14.06 31.26
C THR A 262 -7.47 -13.08 30.10
N ASP A 263 -6.75 -11.95 30.11
CA ASP A 263 -6.86 -10.96 29.05
C ASP A 263 -5.84 -11.19 27.94
N LYS A 264 -6.25 -10.94 26.69
CA LYS A 264 -5.40 -10.97 25.50
C LYS A 264 -5.44 -9.58 24.91
N ILE A 265 -4.29 -9.04 24.54
CA ILE A 265 -4.20 -7.70 23.94
C ILE A 265 -4.03 -7.88 22.43
N PRO A 266 -5.01 -7.46 21.62
CA PRO A 266 -4.87 -7.51 20.17
C PRO A 266 -3.81 -6.51 19.70
N ILE A 267 -2.89 -6.98 18.86
CA ILE A 267 -1.99 -6.12 18.06
C ILE A 267 -2.66 -5.81 16.73
N ASP A 268 -3.22 -6.86 16.10
CA ASP A 268 -4.06 -6.77 14.92
C ASP A 268 -5.52 -7.04 15.30
N ASP A 269 -6.42 -6.31 14.66
CA ASP A 269 -7.85 -6.38 14.91
C ASP A 269 -8.66 -6.18 13.62
N VAL A 270 -9.89 -6.67 13.63
CA VAL A 270 -10.93 -6.34 12.65
C VAL A 270 -11.82 -5.27 13.28
N LEU A 271 -11.76 -4.05 12.74
CA LEU A 271 -12.49 -2.88 13.23
C LEU A 271 -13.50 -2.41 12.19
N VAL A 272 -14.78 -2.58 12.48
CA VAL A 272 -15.88 -2.17 11.59
C VAL A 272 -16.69 -1.08 12.27
N SER A 273 -16.76 0.13 11.70
CA SER A 273 -17.52 1.22 12.30
C SER A 273 -19.04 1.05 12.18
N GLY A 274 -19.48 0.17 11.27
CA GLY A 274 -20.88 -0.23 11.08
C GLY A 274 -21.17 -1.63 11.63
N LYS A 275 -22.16 -2.31 11.06
CA LYS A 275 -22.49 -3.70 11.40
C LYS A 275 -21.67 -4.70 10.59
N ILE A 276 -21.44 -5.86 11.17
CA ILE A 276 -20.82 -7.02 10.54
C ILE A 276 -21.91 -8.03 10.17
N LYS A 277 -21.91 -8.47 8.92
CA LYS A 277 -22.87 -9.43 8.34
C LYS A 277 -22.12 -10.51 7.58
N ALA A 278 -22.77 -11.66 7.40
CA ALA A 278 -22.32 -12.75 6.56
C ALA A 278 -23.38 -13.08 5.52
N ASP A 279 -22.93 -13.36 4.31
CA ASP A 279 -23.83 -13.68 3.23
C ASP A 279 -24.53 -15.04 3.47
N SER A 280 -25.74 -15.17 2.93
CA SER A 280 -26.53 -16.40 2.99
C SER A 280 -26.13 -17.35 1.88
N ASP A 281 -26.15 -18.65 2.17
CA ASP A 281 -25.96 -19.69 1.15
C ASP A 281 -27.09 -19.64 0.11
N PRO A 282 -26.78 -19.58 -1.21
CA PRO A 282 -27.75 -19.48 -2.28
C PRO A 282 -28.63 -20.74 -2.40
N VAL A 283 -28.19 -21.88 -1.88
CA VAL A 283 -28.91 -23.16 -1.86
C VAL A 283 -29.70 -23.34 -0.56
N ASN A 284 -29.16 -22.86 0.57
CA ASN A 284 -29.81 -22.94 1.87
C ASN A 284 -29.70 -21.61 2.63
N SER A 285 -30.73 -20.76 2.53
CA SER A 285 -30.74 -19.44 3.16
C SER A 285 -30.58 -19.43 4.69
N SER A 286 -30.69 -20.59 5.36
CA SER A 286 -30.44 -20.75 6.79
C SER A 286 -28.96 -20.97 7.12
N SER A 287 -28.12 -21.32 6.14
CA SER A 287 -26.67 -21.45 6.26
C SER A 287 -26.01 -20.13 5.88
N ARG A 288 -24.96 -19.77 6.61
CA ARG A 288 -24.22 -18.51 6.46
C ARG A 288 -22.76 -18.78 6.15
N VAL A 289 -22.11 -17.84 5.47
CA VAL A 289 -20.65 -17.82 5.28
C VAL A 289 -19.96 -17.88 6.65
N GLY A 290 -19.10 -18.89 6.85
CA GLY A 290 -18.33 -19.05 8.08
C GLY A 290 -17.07 -18.20 8.05
N VAL A 291 -16.84 -17.39 9.09
CA VAL A 291 -15.65 -16.57 9.27
C VAL A 291 -14.84 -17.11 10.45
N ARG A 292 -13.57 -17.43 10.21
CA ARG A 292 -12.65 -17.98 11.20
C ARG A 292 -11.49 -17.02 11.46
N LEU A 293 -11.32 -16.68 12.72
CA LEU A 293 -10.20 -15.90 13.23
C LEU A 293 -9.13 -16.84 13.77
N HIS A 294 -7.90 -16.70 13.30
CA HIS A 294 -6.71 -17.32 13.85
C HIS A 294 -5.93 -16.27 14.64
N LYS A 295 -6.00 -16.36 15.98
CA LYS A 295 -5.32 -15.43 16.89
C LYS A 295 -3.97 -16.03 17.29
N TYR A 296 -2.89 -15.43 16.81
CA TYR A 296 -1.53 -15.83 17.13
C TYR A 296 -1.04 -15.03 18.32
N LEU A 297 -0.96 -15.68 19.48
CA LEU A 297 -0.63 -15.07 20.75
C LEU A 297 0.84 -15.34 21.11
N GLY A 298 1.62 -14.28 21.32
CA GLY A 298 3.01 -14.39 21.75
C GLY A 298 3.97 -13.54 20.92
N ILE A 299 5.22 -13.96 20.87
CA ILE A 299 6.30 -13.31 20.11
C ILE A 299 6.66 -14.13 18.86
N PRO A 300 7.25 -13.50 17.82
CA PRO A 300 7.72 -14.21 16.63
C PRO A 300 8.53 -15.47 16.99
N GLY A 301 8.21 -16.59 16.35
CA GLY A 301 8.88 -17.88 16.60
C GLY A 301 8.27 -18.76 17.70
N SER A 302 7.37 -18.23 18.53
CA SER A 302 6.73 -18.98 19.63
C SER A 302 5.25 -18.57 19.83
N TYR A 303 4.46 -18.55 18.76
CA TYR A 303 3.03 -18.25 18.84
C TYR A 303 2.22 -19.45 19.34
N THR A 304 1.27 -19.19 20.23
CA THR A 304 0.15 -20.09 20.49
C THR A 304 -1.02 -19.66 19.60
N VAL A 305 -1.61 -20.60 18.87
CA VAL A 305 -2.73 -20.31 17.96
C VAL A 305 -4.05 -20.62 18.65
N ASP A 306 -4.91 -19.61 18.76
CA ASP A 306 -6.29 -19.71 19.23
C ASP A 306 -7.25 -19.42 18.07
N THR A 307 -7.95 -20.46 17.60
CA THR A 307 -8.84 -20.37 16.45
C THR A 307 -10.30 -20.30 16.91
N GLN A 308 -11.01 -19.28 16.42
CA GLN A 308 -12.41 -19.03 16.80
C GLN A 308 -13.26 -18.70 15.57
N VAL A 309 -14.44 -19.31 15.48
CA VAL A 309 -15.47 -18.90 14.50
C VAL A 309 -16.27 -17.75 15.09
N VAL A 310 -16.45 -16.68 14.30
CA VAL A 310 -17.18 -15.48 14.72
C VAL A 310 -18.53 -15.35 14.04
N THR A 311 -19.42 -14.63 14.70
CA THR A 311 -20.82 -14.44 14.30
C THR A 311 -21.08 -13.00 13.84
N GLU A 312 -22.26 -12.79 13.27
CA GLU A 312 -22.73 -11.48 12.81
C GLU A 312 -23.08 -10.56 13.99
N SER A 313 -22.98 -9.24 13.79
CA SER A 313 -23.26 -8.22 14.81
C SER A 313 -24.65 -8.31 15.45
N ASP A 314 -25.64 -8.75 14.68
CA ASP A 314 -27.05 -8.84 15.09
C ASP A 314 -27.38 -10.17 15.77
N ASN A 315 -26.41 -11.08 15.93
CA ASN A 315 -26.57 -12.30 16.70
C ASN A 315 -26.52 -11.98 18.21
N ASP A 316 -27.46 -12.52 18.98
CA ASP A 316 -27.51 -12.37 20.43
C ASP A 316 -26.24 -12.92 21.12
N ASP A 317 -25.58 -13.91 20.50
CA ASP A 317 -24.33 -14.50 20.96
C ASP A 317 -23.07 -13.83 20.37
N PHE A 318 -23.18 -12.59 19.88
CA PHE A 318 -22.02 -11.86 19.32
C PHE A 318 -20.92 -11.66 20.37
N ASP A 319 -19.72 -12.08 20.01
CA ASP A 319 -18.51 -12.06 20.85
C ASP A 319 -17.39 -11.35 20.09
N THR A 320 -16.71 -10.41 20.76
CA THR A 320 -15.58 -9.68 20.15
C THR A 320 -14.31 -10.50 19.99
N ALA A 321 -14.33 -11.78 20.39
CA ALA A 321 -13.20 -12.70 20.30
C ALA A 321 -11.95 -12.15 21.03
N ASP A 322 -12.13 -11.68 22.28
CA ASP A 322 -11.09 -11.01 23.07
C ASP A 322 -10.68 -9.62 22.53
N GLY A 323 -11.60 -8.95 21.83
CA GLY A 323 -11.39 -7.62 21.27
C GLY A 323 -10.74 -7.59 19.89
N PHE A 324 -10.45 -8.75 19.29
CA PHE A 324 -9.91 -8.89 17.94
C PHE A 324 -10.95 -8.64 16.84
N TYR A 325 -12.24 -8.69 17.16
CA TYR A 325 -13.34 -8.58 16.21
C TYR A 325 -14.39 -7.61 16.73
N ARG A 326 -14.43 -6.38 16.21
CA ARG A 326 -15.21 -5.28 16.76
C ARG A 326 -16.08 -4.62 15.72
N ASP A 327 -17.25 -4.16 16.15
CA ASP A 327 -18.25 -3.52 15.31
C ASP A 327 -18.61 -2.11 15.80
N GLY A 328 -19.58 -1.47 15.14
CA GLY A 328 -19.98 -0.11 15.46
C GLY A 328 -20.81 0.04 16.74
N SER A 329 -21.15 -1.05 17.44
CA SER A 329 -22.12 -1.01 18.54
C SER A 329 -21.56 -0.32 19.78
N ASN A 330 -22.39 0.51 20.43
CA ASN A 330 -22.06 1.14 21.71
C ASN A 330 -22.34 0.22 22.91
N TYR A 331 -22.99 -0.92 22.68
CA TYR A 331 -23.23 -1.91 23.72
C TYR A 331 -22.01 -2.83 23.86
N PRO A 332 -21.76 -3.39 25.05
CA PRO A 332 -20.76 -4.43 25.19
C PRO A 332 -21.19 -5.73 24.49
N ASP A 333 -20.25 -6.67 24.31
CA ASP A 333 -20.53 -8.02 23.85
C ASP A 333 -21.08 -8.92 24.98
N VAL A 334 -21.33 -10.19 24.66
CA VAL A 334 -21.83 -11.18 25.64
C VAL A 334 -20.87 -11.47 26.80
N ARG A 335 -19.63 -10.98 26.75
CA ARG A 335 -18.61 -11.09 27.81
C ARG A 335 -18.22 -9.73 28.38
N ASP A 336 -19.09 -8.73 28.26
CA ASP A 336 -18.91 -7.37 28.77
C ASP A 336 -17.73 -6.58 28.16
N ARG A 337 -17.25 -6.97 26.97
CA ARG A 337 -16.15 -6.28 26.26
C ARG A 337 -16.66 -5.23 25.30
N ALA A 338 -15.86 -4.17 25.12
CA ALA A 338 -16.20 -3.06 24.25
C ALA A 338 -16.26 -3.51 22.78
N ARG A 339 -17.42 -3.29 22.16
CA ARG A 339 -17.62 -3.52 20.72
C ARG A 339 -17.21 -2.33 19.87
N HIS A 340 -17.45 -1.12 20.35
CA HIS A 340 -17.37 0.12 19.57
C HIS A 340 -16.02 0.33 18.84
N ALA A 341 -16.08 0.33 17.52
CA ALA A 341 -15.00 0.78 16.63
C ALA A 341 -15.30 2.17 16.05
N LYS A 342 -14.40 3.12 16.30
CA LYS A 342 -14.51 4.49 15.80
C LYS A 342 -14.17 4.57 14.31
N ARG A 343 -15.00 5.27 13.53
CA ARG A 343 -14.68 5.68 12.15
C ARG A 343 -13.50 6.65 12.14
N ILE A 344 -12.56 6.47 11.22
CA ILE A 344 -11.50 7.44 10.95
C ILE A 344 -11.67 8.07 9.57
N GLU A 345 -11.33 9.35 9.42
CA GLU A 345 -11.37 9.99 8.10
C GLU A 345 -10.27 9.42 7.19
N PRO A 346 -10.51 9.24 5.87
CA PRO A 346 -9.46 8.88 4.94
C PRO A 346 -8.33 9.92 4.93
N PRO A 347 -7.08 9.49 4.72
CA PRO A 347 -6.00 10.37 4.29
C PRO A 347 -6.32 11.00 2.92
N LEU A 348 -5.95 12.25 2.68
CA LEU A 348 -6.24 12.91 1.40
C LEU A 348 -4.95 13.23 0.64
N VAL A 349 -4.82 12.66 -0.56
CA VAL A 349 -3.75 12.89 -1.54
C VAL A 349 -3.86 14.28 -2.15
N ASP A 350 -5.09 14.74 -2.39
CA ASP A 350 -5.40 16.05 -2.97
C ASP A 350 -5.61 17.13 -1.92
N GLN A 351 -5.19 16.88 -0.67
CA GLN A 351 -5.21 17.87 0.39
C GLN A 351 -4.44 19.13 -0.04
N PRO A 352 -5.07 20.32 0.01
CA PRO A 352 -4.35 21.56 -0.23
C PRO A 352 -3.34 21.81 0.89
N ASP A 353 -2.26 22.48 0.54
CA ASP A 353 -1.29 23.00 1.51
C ASP A 353 -1.97 23.97 2.50
N SER A 354 -1.31 24.23 3.63
CA SER A 354 -1.65 25.24 4.65
C SER A 354 -2.05 26.61 4.10
N THR A 355 -1.49 27.04 2.96
CA THR A 355 -1.85 28.31 2.28
C THR A 355 -3.11 28.23 1.42
N ASN A 356 -3.67 27.02 1.27
CA ASN A 356 -4.83 26.66 0.45
C ASN A 356 -4.71 27.02 -1.05
N THR A 357 -3.49 27.13 -1.58
CA THR A 357 -3.25 27.57 -2.97
C THR A 357 -3.00 26.43 -3.95
N THR A 358 -2.38 25.33 -3.51
CA THR A 358 -1.99 24.19 -4.35
C THR A 358 -2.01 22.89 -3.54
N THR A 359 -2.04 21.74 -4.22
CA THR A 359 -2.02 20.43 -3.56
C THR A 359 -0.62 20.08 -3.07
N ARG A 360 -0.53 19.38 -1.93
CA ARG A 360 0.72 19.00 -1.27
C ARG A 360 1.78 18.43 -2.23
N TYR A 361 1.43 17.40 -3.00
CA TYR A 361 2.38 16.72 -3.87
C TYR A 361 2.85 17.56 -5.06
N ARG A 362 2.07 18.56 -5.49
CA ARG A 362 2.54 19.55 -6.47
C ARG A 362 3.56 20.49 -5.86
N VAL A 363 3.42 20.86 -4.59
CA VAL A 363 4.42 21.72 -3.93
C VAL A 363 5.75 20.97 -3.77
N LEU A 364 5.69 19.74 -3.26
CA LEU A 364 6.84 18.85 -3.06
C LEU A 364 7.62 18.54 -4.36
N THR A 365 6.99 18.60 -5.54
CA THR A 365 7.63 18.20 -6.80
C THR A 365 7.75 19.36 -7.79
N ARG A 366 6.63 19.84 -8.32
CA ARG A 366 6.56 20.88 -9.35
C ARG A 366 7.16 22.22 -8.88
N ASN A 367 6.97 22.57 -7.61
CA ASN A 367 7.39 23.88 -7.08
C ASN A 367 8.67 23.83 -6.22
N SER A 368 9.25 22.65 -5.99
CA SER A 368 10.40 22.48 -5.08
C SER A 368 11.77 22.80 -5.70
N GLY A 369 11.86 23.03 -7.00
CA GLY A 369 13.14 23.31 -7.67
C GLY A 369 13.60 24.77 -7.59
N GLN A 370 14.91 24.98 -7.77
CA GLN A 370 15.48 26.31 -7.96
C GLN A 370 14.97 26.93 -9.28
N ARG A 371 14.77 28.25 -9.30
CA ARG A 371 14.43 28.97 -10.55
C ARG A 371 15.68 29.14 -11.40
N VAL A 372 15.57 28.76 -12.68
CA VAL A 372 16.60 28.94 -13.70
C VAL A 372 16.09 29.68 -14.90
N ARG A 373 17.00 30.30 -15.64
CA ARG A 373 16.69 31.00 -16.87
C ARG A 373 16.89 30.02 -18.04
N ASN A 374 15.80 29.67 -18.72
CA ASN A 374 15.85 28.76 -19.86
C ASN A 374 16.52 29.41 -21.09
N SER A 375 16.75 28.64 -22.15
CA SER A 375 17.32 29.09 -23.43
C SER A 375 16.55 30.24 -24.09
N ASN A 376 15.26 30.39 -23.78
CA ASN A 376 14.39 31.48 -24.25
C ASN A 376 14.40 32.71 -23.32
N GLY A 377 15.29 32.75 -22.32
CA GLY A 377 15.43 33.86 -21.38
C GLY A 377 14.35 33.96 -20.30
N ARG A 378 13.41 33.00 -20.23
CA ARG A 378 12.30 32.93 -19.27
C ARG A 378 12.74 32.18 -18.00
N TRP A 379 12.35 32.73 -16.85
CA TRP A 379 12.53 32.04 -15.57
C TRP A 379 11.54 30.89 -15.43
N VAL A 380 12.06 29.67 -15.24
CA VAL A 380 11.30 28.44 -15.03
C VAL A 380 11.78 27.79 -13.73
N ASN A 381 10.87 27.19 -12.97
CA ASN A 381 11.25 26.40 -11.79
C ASN A 381 11.72 25.02 -12.28
N ARG A 382 12.93 24.58 -11.90
CA ARG A 382 13.48 23.26 -12.27
C ARG A 382 12.56 22.09 -11.89
N GLY A 383 11.78 22.24 -10.82
CA GLY A 383 10.77 21.27 -10.39
C GLY A 383 9.70 21.01 -11.45
N GLN A 384 9.33 22.02 -12.26
CA GLN A 384 8.38 21.85 -13.37
C GLN A 384 8.90 20.94 -14.48
N LEU A 385 10.21 20.68 -14.49
CA LEU A 385 10.90 19.85 -15.48
C LEU A 385 11.28 18.47 -14.90
N GLY A 386 10.92 18.17 -13.65
CA GLY A 386 11.26 16.93 -12.96
C GLY A 386 12.53 17.00 -12.10
N TRP A 387 13.25 18.12 -12.11
CA TRP A 387 14.56 18.31 -11.46
C TRP A 387 14.48 19.06 -10.11
N GLY A 388 13.35 18.97 -9.39
CA GLY A 388 13.17 19.57 -8.05
C GLY A 388 13.68 18.68 -6.91
N SER A 389 13.18 18.86 -5.70
CA SER A 389 13.46 17.93 -4.59
C SER A 389 12.74 16.58 -4.76
N GLY A 390 11.58 16.62 -5.44
CA GLY A 390 10.89 15.45 -5.96
C GLY A 390 10.90 15.42 -7.48
N VAL A 391 10.36 14.35 -8.06
CA VAL A 391 10.20 14.20 -9.51
C VAL A 391 8.77 14.52 -9.90
N TYR A 392 8.60 15.51 -10.77
CA TYR A 392 7.32 15.91 -11.35
C TYR A 392 7.19 15.39 -12.79
N ILE A 393 6.05 14.79 -13.11
CA ILE A 393 5.72 14.29 -14.45
C ILE A 393 4.44 14.99 -14.93
N ASP A 394 4.57 15.90 -15.90
CA ASP A 394 3.42 16.57 -16.53
C ASP A 394 2.86 15.71 -17.67
N ASN A 395 2.14 14.65 -17.34
CA ASN A 395 1.48 13.76 -18.30
C ASN A 395 -0.05 13.93 -18.28
N ARG A 396 -0.56 15.18 -18.19
CA ARG A 396 -2.00 15.47 -18.15
C ARG A 396 -2.81 14.93 -19.34
N ALA A 397 -2.16 14.68 -20.47
CA ALA A 397 -2.79 14.09 -21.64
C ALA A 397 -2.97 12.57 -21.51
N ASP A 398 -2.20 11.91 -20.65
CA ASP A 398 -2.32 10.48 -20.35
C ASP A 398 -3.39 10.22 -19.28
N LYS A 399 -4.63 10.59 -19.59
CA LYS A 399 -5.80 10.32 -18.73
C LYS A 399 -6.84 9.53 -19.51
N GLN A 400 -7.54 8.64 -18.82
CA GLN A 400 -8.70 7.96 -19.38
C GLN A 400 -9.93 8.69 -18.89
N ASP A 401 -10.45 9.58 -19.74
CA ASP A 401 -11.64 10.33 -19.44
C ASP A 401 -12.87 9.42 -19.48
N GLU A 402 -13.63 9.41 -18.39
CA GLU A 402 -14.94 8.78 -18.38
C GLU A 402 -15.95 9.71 -19.06
N SER A 403 -16.83 9.13 -19.88
CA SER A 403 -17.90 9.88 -20.55
C SER A 403 -19.24 9.32 -20.11
N GLU A 404 -20.22 10.19 -19.88
CA GLU A 404 -21.62 9.81 -19.76
C GLU A 404 -22.35 10.30 -21.00
N SER A 405 -22.84 9.37 -21.84
CA SER A 405 -23.64 9.69 -23.02
C SER A 405 -25.02 9.05 -22.91
N LEU A 406 -26.02 9.66 -23.57
CA LEU A 406 -27.40 9.15 -23.66
C LEU A 406 -27.50 7.72 -24.23
N PHE A 407 -26.45 7.24 -24.90
CA PHE A 407 -26.36 5.90 -25.51
C PHE A 407 -25.43 4.94 -24.76
N GLY A 408 -25.01 5.29 -23.54
CA GLY A 408 -24.03 4.54 -22.76
C GLY A 408 -22.70 5.27 -22.72
N GLY A 409 -22.15 5.40 -21.51
CA GLY A 409 -20.87 6.01 -21.24
C GLY A 409 -19.70 5.03 -21.32
N VAL A 410 -18.50 5.50 -21.61
CA VAL A 410 -17.26 4.72 -21.43
C VAL A 410 -16.71 5.02 -20.04
N THR A 411 -16.58 3.99 -19.21
CA THR A 411 -15.92 4.08 -17.90
C THR A 411 -14.64 3.24 -17.92
N VAL A 412 -13.66 3.61 -17.10
CA VAL A 412 -12.41 2.83 -16.99
C VAL A 412 -12.72 1.41 -16.52
N ARG A 413 -13.67 1.29 -15.59
CA ARG A 413 -14.19 0.00 -15.10
C ARG A 413 -14.72 -0.88 -16.24
N ALA A 414 -15.60 -0.35 -17.09
CA ALA A 414 -16.17 -1.13 -18.19
C ALA A 414 -15.11 -1.54 -19.24
N ASP A 415 -14.09 -0.70 -19.43
CA ASP A 415 -12.98 -0.98 -20.34
C ASP A 415 -12.07 -2.11 -19.83
N ILE A 416 -11.64 -2.06 -18.56
CA ILE A 416 -10.71 -3.06 -18.01
C ILE A 416 -11.36 -4.42 -17.74
N MET A 417 -12.67 -4.45 -17.44
CA MET A 417 -13.38 -5.69 -17.11
C MET A 417 -13.83 -6.47 -18.35
N GLN A 418 -13.82 -5.86 -19.54
CA GLN A 418 -14.23 -6.50 -20.79
C GLN A 418 -13.04 -6.58 -21.77
N PRO A 419 -12.36 -7.74 -21.85
CA PRO A 419 -11.27 -7.94 -22.81
C PRO A 419 -11.72 -7.66 -24.25
N GLY A 420 -10.92 -6.86 -24.98
CA GLY A 420 -11.20 -6.52 -26.38
C GLY A 420 -12.35 -5.54 -26.58
N ASN A 421 -12.67 -4.72 -25.58
CA ASN A 421 -13.69 -3.69 -25.70
C ASN A 421 -13.39 -2.76 -26.90
N GLN A 422 -14.24 -2.83 -27.94
CA GLN A 422 -14.07 -2.07 -29.18
C GLN A 422 -14.36 -0.58 -29.02
N MET A 423 -14.91 -0.15 -27.87
CA MET A 423 -15.20 1.25 -27.59
C MET A 423 -13.94 2.03 -27.17
N THR A 424 -12.82 1.36 -26.85
CA THR A 424 -11.57 2.01 -26.49
C THR A 424 -10.41 1.51 -27.35
N SER A 425 -9.35 2.31 -27.43
CA SER A 425 -8.11 1.95 -28.12
C SER A 425 -7.06 1.31 -27.22
N ASN A 426 -7.40 1.01 -25.95
CA ASN A 426 -6.46 0.59 -24.91
C ASN A 426 -6.14 -0.91 -24.98
N TRP A 427 -7.05 -1.71 -25.52
CA TRP A 427 -6.80 -3.11 -25.86
C TRP A 427 -6.04 -3.20 -27.19
N LYS A 428 -4.80 -3.70 -27.15
CA LYS A 428 -3.93 -3.99 -28.29
C LYS A 428 -3.80 -5.52 -28.42
N GLY A 429 -4.77 -6.13 -29.10
CA GLY A 429 -4.91 -7.58 -29.13
C GLY A 429 -5.15 -8.13 -27.71
N PRO A 430 -4.35 -9.10 -27.24
CA PRO A 430 -4.53 -9.69 -25.91
C PRO A 430 -4.02 -8.79 -24.76
N TYR A 431 -3.38 -7.66 -25.07
CA TYR A 431 -2.71 -6.79 -24.11
C TYR A 431 -3.52 -5.53 -23.81
N TYR A 432 -3.66 -5.19 -22.54
CA TYR A 432 -4.21 -3.90 -22.12
C TYR A 432 -3.06 -2.90 -21.90
N ILE A 433 -2.99 -1.87 -22.74
CA ILE A 433 -1.96 -0.83 -22.77
C ILE A 433 -2.66 0.54 -22.64
N PRO A 434 -2.87 1.04 -21.40
CA PRO A 434 -3.52 2.33 -21.19
C PRO A 434 -2.57 3.50 -21.49
N PRO A 435 -3.09 4.70 -21.82
CA PRO A 435 -2.28 5.90 -21.91
C PRO A 435 -1.78 6.27 -20.50
N ALA A 436 -0.46 6.20 -20.30
CA ALA A 436 0.20 6.41 -19.02
C ALA A 436 1.71 6.64 -19.20
N ALA A 437 2.32 7.35 -18.25
CA ALA A 437 3.78 7.37 -18.12
C ALA A 437 4.26 6.07 -17.47
N VAL A 438 5.28 5.42 -18.04
CA VAL A 438 5.85 4.18 -17.50
C VAL A 438 7.04 4.52 -16.62
N ILE A 439 6.99 4.13 -15.36
CA ILE A 439 8.11 4.18 -14.41
C ILE A 439 8.65 2.77 -14.27
N ASN A 440 9.93 2.58 -14.59
CA ASN A 440 10.60 1.30 -14.45
C ASN A 440 11.70 1.42 -13.39
N LEU A 441 11.50 0.71 -12.28
CA LEU A 441 12.41 0.69 -11.13
C LEU A 441 13.56 -0.27 -11.42
N GLN A 442 14.77 0.24 -11.27
CA GLN A 442 16.00 -0.50 -11.53
C GLN A 442 16.87 -0.50 -10.26
N PRO A 443 17.24 -1.68 -9.73
CA PRO A 443 18.01 -1.77 -8.49
C PRO A 443 19.51 -1.55 -8.71
N ASP A 444 20.03 -1.95 -9.88
CA ASP A 444 21.47 -1.99 -10.18
C ASP A 444 21.96 -0.80 -11.03
N ASP A 445 21.05 0.04 -11.52
CA ASP A 445 21.44 1.21 -12.33
C ASP A 445 21.98 2.32 -11.41
N ARG A 446 23.31 2.38 -11.29
CA ARG A 446 24.01 3.30 -10.39
C ARG A 446 25.28 3.89 -10.97
N GLU A 447 25.64 5.08 -10.49
CA GLU A 447 26.92 5.73 -10.75
C GLU A 447 27.50 6.25 -9.43
N THR A 448 28.81 6.07 -9.24
CA THR A 448 29.51 6.64 -8.10
C THR A 448 29.91 8.09 -8.43
N ILE A 449 29.31 9.05 -7.73
CA ILE A 449 29.57 10.49 -7.87
C ILE A 449 30.13 11.00 -6.54
N ASN A 450 31.32 11.60 -6.56
CA ASN A 450 32.00 12.12 -5.37
C ASN A 450 32.13 11.09 -4.22
N GLY A 451 32.30 9.81 -4.56
CA GLY A 451 32.44 8.71 -3.59
C GLY A 451 31.13 8.21 -2.97
N GLN A 452 29.97 8.69 -3.43
CA GLN A 452 28.64 8.20 -3.07
C GLN A 452 27.97 7.54 -4.28
N ASP A 453 27.31 6.39 -4.07
CA ASP A 453 26.53 5.74 -5.12
C ASP A 453 25.19 6.49 -5.30
N GLN A 454 24.91 6.90 -6.52
CA GLN A 454 23.64 7.45 -6.96
C GLN A 454 22.92 6.44 -7.84
N PHE A 455 21.69 6.12 -7.47
CA PHE A 455 20.83 5.20 -8.24
C PHE A 455 19.92 5.94 -9.21
N TYR A 456 19.53 5.26 -10.28
CA TYR A 456 18.70 5.79 -11.35
C TYR A 456 17.52 4.89 -11.68
N PHE A 457 16.47 5.50 -12.20
CA PHE A 457 15.31 4.82 -12.76
C PHE A 457 14.99 5.41 -14.13
N THR A 458 14.12 4.73 -14.87
CA THR A 458 13.71 5.19 -16.21
C THR A 458 12.24 5.59 -16.23
N ILE A 459 11.95 6.68 -16.93
CA ILE A 459 10.60 7.16 -17.18
C ILE A 459 10.39 7.20 -18.69
N THR A 460 9.36 6.53 -19.18
CA THR A 460 8.94 6.58 -20.58
C THR A 460 7.62 7.34 -20.69
N ARG A 461 7.61 8.38 -21.52
CA ARG A 461 6.42 9.19 -21.83
C ARG A 461 5.94 8.94 -23.25
N GLY A 462 4.67 8.56 -23.38
CA GLY A 462 3.98 8.41 -24.66
C GLY A 462 3.06 9.57 -25.00
N ASP A 463 2.94 10.57 -24.13
CA ASP A 463 1.92 11.60 -24.23
C ASP A 463 2.14 12.54 -25.42
N ILE A 464 1.01 12.90 -26.04
CA ILE A 464 0.94 13.81 -27.18
C ILE A 464 0.09 15.01 -26.74
N SER A 465 0.63 16.21 -26.92
CA SER A 465 -0.07 17.45 -26.62
C SER A 465 -1.35 17.60 -27.47
N ALA A 466 -2.25 18.49 -27.04
CA ALA A 466 -3.44 18.83 -27.83
C ALA A 466 -3.12 19.38 -29.24
N SER A 467 -1.89 19.86 -29.47
CA SER A 467 -1.40 20.31 -30.78
C SER A 467 -0.75 19.19 -31.61
N GLY A 468 -0.80 17.94 -31.14
CA GLY A 468 -0.22 16.78 -31.84
C GLY A 468 1.30 16.64 -31.65
N GLN A 469 1.92 17.42 -30.76
CA GLN A 469 3.35 17.36 -30.51
C GLN A 469 3.66 16.36 -29.39
N LYS A 470 4.59 15.44 -29.61
CA LYS A 470 5.10 14.56 -28.55
C LYS A 470 5.73 15.40 -27.44
N ALA A 471 5.58 14.96 -26.20
CA ALA A 471 6.30 15.57 -25.08
C ALA A 471 7.82 15.52 -25.31
N VAL A 472 8.49 16.63 -25.05
CA VAL A 472 9.94 16.75 -25.13
C VAL A 472 10.47 16.97 -23.72
N TRP A 473 11.38 16.09 -23.30
CA TRP A 473 12.09 16.25 -22.02
C TRP A 473 12.98 17.49 -22.05
N ALA A 474 13.21 18.08 -20.89
CA ALA A 474 14.19 19.15 -20.73
C ALA A 474 15.27 18.70 -19.74
N ASP A 475 16.49 19.17 -19.95
CA ASP A 475 17.54 18.99 -18.96
C ASP A 475 17.34 19.88 -17.72
N TRP A 476 18.25 19.74 -16.76
CA TRP A 476 18.21 20.45 -15.50
C TRP A 476 18.35 21.98 -15.64
N ASP A 477 18.87 22.49 -16.77
CA ASP A 477 18.94 23.93 -17.07
C ASP A 477 17.74 24.45 -17.86
N GLY A 478 16.80 23.56 -18.19
CA GLY A 478 15.58 23.89 -18.93
C GLY A 478 15.78 24.03 -20.42
N VAL A 479 16.83 23.41 -20.97
CA VAL A 479 17.01 23.25 -22.41
C VAL A 479 16.21 22.02 -22.86
N PRO A 480 15.28 22.15 -23.83
CA PRO A 480 14.58 21.00 -24.40
C PRO A 480 15.55 20.04 -25.10
N ARG A 481 15.37 18.75 -24.87
CA ARG A 481 16.21 17.64 -25.37
C ARG A 481 15.39 16.70 -26.26
N PRO A 482 15.12 17.09 -27.52
CA PRO A 482 14.44 16.21 -28.47
C PRO A 482 15.27 14.97 -28.82
N ASP A 483 16.59 15.03 -28.60
CA ASP A 483 17.55 13.93 -28.78
C ASP A 483 17.33 12.76 -27.81
N TRP A 484 16.72 13.00 -26.65
CA TRP A 484 16.49 11.96 -25.64
C TRP A 484 15.34 11.01 -25.99
N GLY A 485 14.49 11.38 -26.95
CA GLY A 485 13.30 10.59 -27.27
C GLY A 485 12.26 10.59 -26.14
N SER A 486 11.49 9.50 -26.03
CA SER A 486 10.41 9.35 -25.05
C SER A 486 10.87 8.88 -23.67
N THR A 487 12.01 8.18 -23.60
CA THR A 487 12.53 7.58 -22.37
C THR A 487 13.69 8.39 -21.83
N VAL A 488 13.62 8.75 -20.55
CA VAL A 488 14.69 9.47 -19.84
C VAL A 488 15.14 8.66 -18.63
N ARG A 489 16.44 8.70 -18.34
CA ARG A 489 17.04 8.17 -17.13
C ARG A 489 17.17 9.31 -16.11
N MET A 490 16.62 9.12 -14.91
CA MET A 490 16.61 10.14 -13.86
C MET A 490 17.09 9.56 -12.52
N PRO A 491 17.79 10.35 -11.70
CA PRO A 491 18.19 9.92 -10.37
C PRO A 491 16.99 9.87 -9.43
N TYR A 492 16.93 8.86 -8.57
CA TYR A 492 15.89 8.75 -7.55
C TYR A 492 15.88 9.99 -6.65
N PRO A 493 14.70 10.46 -6.21
CA PRO A 493 14.59 11.55 -5.23
C PRO A 493 14.92 11.07 -3.81
N ASP A 494 16.10 10.50 -3.58
CA ASP A 494 16.49 9.90 -2.28
C ASP A 494 16.33 10.89 -1.11
N SER A 495 15.44 10.58 -0.16
CA SER A 495 15.16 11.43 1.02
C SER A 495 16.29 11.49 2.04
N VAL A 496 17.23 10.53 2.00
CA VAL A 496 18.35 10.42 2.94
C VAL A 496 19.60 11.09 2.35
N ASN A 497 20.01 10.68 1.16
CA ASN A 497 21.27 11.17 0.58
C ASN A 497 21.08 12.34 -0.38
N GLY A 498 19.85 12.67 -0.78
CA GLY A 498 19.58 13.60 -1.88
C GLY A 498 20.05 13.07 -3.24
N ARG A 499 20.13 13.95 -4.23
CA ARG A 499 20.52 13.58 -5.59
C ARG A 499 21.40 14.61 -6.27
N TRP A 500 22.39 14.13 -6.99
CA TRP A 500 23.28 14.90 -7.87
C TRP A 500 22.63 15.08 -9.23
N LEU A 501 22.47 16.34 -9.65
CA LEU A 501 22.07 16.69 -11.01
C LEU A 501 23.29 16.76 -11.94
N THR A 502 24.42 17.18 -11.37
CA THR A 502 25.75 17.16 -11.97
C THR A 502 26.75 16.85 -10.86
N PRO A 503 28.01 16.50 -11.17
CA PRO A 503 29.05 16.31 -10.15
C PRO A 503 29.25 17.51 -9.21
N ASP A 504 28.88 18.72 -9.64
CA ASP A 504 29.04 19.97 -8.88
C ASP A 504 27.73 20.47 -8.24
N LEU A 505 26.58 19.85 -8.55
CA LEU A 505 25.26 20.32 -8.11
C LEU A 505 24.46 19.19 -7.46
N LYS A 506 24.36 19.25 -6.12
CA LYS A 506 23.50 18.38 -5.31
C LYS A 506 22.20 19.09 -4.93
N VAL A 507 21.08 18.39 -5.04
CA VAL A 507 19.76 18.84 -4.60
C VAL A 507 19.25 17.88 -3.54
N GLU A 508 18.57 18.40 -2.53
CA GLU A 508 17.89 17.56 -1.51
C GLU A 508 16.81 16.70 -2.17
N GLY A 509 16.71 15.44 -1.78
CA GLY A 509 15.62 14.56 -2.22
C GLY A 509 14.53 14.51 -1.15
N ASN A 510 13.28 14.32 -1.56
CA ASN A 510 12.16 14.18 -0.62
C ASN A 510 11.41 12.85 -0.73
N GLY A 511 11.89 11.92 -1.55
CA GLY A 511 11.33 10.59 -1.75
C GLY A 511 10.04 10.55 -2.55
N VAL A 512 9.65 11.63 -3.25
CA VAL A 512 8.35 11.72 -3.92
C VAL A 512 8.47 11.81 -5.44
N ILE A 513 7.67 10.99 -6.13
CA ILE A 513 7.39 11.12 -7.56
C ILE A 513 5.90 11.43 -7.71
N TYR A 514 5.55 12.51 -8.42
CA TYR A 514 4.15 12.89 -8.67
C TYR A 514 3.89 13.03 -10.16
N ALA A 515 2.84 12.36 -10.65
CA ALA A 515 2.35 12.50 -12.01
C ALA A 515 0.91 13.05 -12.04
N GLU A 516 0.63 13.86 -13.06
CA GLU A 516 -0.69 14.50 -13.25
C GLU A 516 -1.73 13.57 -13.92
N GLY A 517 -1.27 12.60 -14.70
CA GLY A 517 -2.06 11.59 -15.40
C GLY A 517 -1.79 10.19 -14.84
N ASN A 518 -2.16 9.16 -15.60
CA ASN A 518 -1.97 7.76 -15.24
C ASN A 518 -0.48 7.39 -15.18
N ILE A 519 -0.13 6.45 -14.29
CA ILE A 519 1.21 5.87 -14.18
C ILE A 519 1.13 4.37 -14.38
N ARG A 520 2.14 3.78 -15.02
CA ARG A 520 2.41 2.34 -15.05
C ARG A 520 3.71 2.08 -14.31
N ASN A 521 3.74 1.11 -13.40
CA ASN A 521 4.89 0.81 -12.56
C ASN A 521 5.27 -0.69 -12.60
N ARG A 522 6.57 -0.97 -12.57
CA ARG A 522 7.17 -2.30 -12.42
C ARG A 522 8.64 -2.20 -11.97
N GLY A 523 9.20 -3.32 -11.56
CA GLY A 523 10.63 -3.48 -11.29
C GLY A 523 10.97 -3.54 -9.80
N MET A 524 12.26 -3.37 -9.48
CA MET A 524 12.78 -3.53 -8.12
C MET A 524 13.46 -2.24 -7.65
N LEU A 525 13.20 -1.85 -6.41
CA LEU A 525 13.86 -0.71 -5.77
C LEU A 525 15.34 -1.01 -5.49
N PRO A 526 16.21 0.02 -5.51
CA PRO A 526 17.57 -0.08 -4.98
C PRO A 526 17.62 -0.27 -3.46
N LYS A 527 18.79 -0.67 -2.97
CA LYS A 527 19.06 -0.85 -1.53
C LYS A 527 18.80 0.43 -0.73
N GLY A 528 18.09 0.32 0.40
CA GLY A 528 17.75 1.37 1.34
C GLY A 528 16.80 2.43 0.79
N MET A 529 16.31 2.27 -0.45
CA MET A 529 15.50 3.29 -1.11
C MET A 529 14.08 3.32 -0.56
N GLN A 530 13.61 4.51 -0.23
CA GLN A 530 12.26 4.77 0.29
C GLN A 530 11.55 5.74 -0.64
N LEU A 531 10.43 5.32 -1.22
CA LEU A 531 9.78 6.03 -2.32
C LEU A 531 8.26 6.09 -2.17
N THR A 532 7.69 7.26 -2.45
CA THR A 532 6.26 7.49 -2.55
C THR A 532 5.92 7.98 -3.96
N ILE A 533 5.24 7.15 -4.74
CA ILE A 533 4.77 7.46 -6.09
C ILE A 533 3.30 7.82 -6.02
N VAL A 534 2.96 9.00 -6.54
CA VAL A 534 1.62 9.57 -6.47
C VAL A 534 1.11 9.88 -7.88
N SER A 535 -0.10 9.41 -8.19
CA SER A 535 -0.82 9.71 -9.43
C SER A 535 -2.09 10.48 -9.12
N ASN A 536 -2.32 11.57 -9.84
CA ASN A 536 -3.57 12.32 -9.77
C ASN A 536 -4.73 11.60 -10.50
N GLN A 537 -4.45 10.48 -11.18
CA GLN A 537 -5.41 9.61 -11.85
C GLN A 537 -5.25 8.16 -11.34
N ASN A 538 -5.03 7.19 -12.24
CA ASN A 538 -4.87 5.77 -11.92
C ASN A 538 -3.38 5.39 -11.82
N ILE A 539 -3.09 4.32 -11.08
CA ILE A 539 -1.79 3.63 -11.13
C ILE A 539 -2.03 2.19 -11.58
N TYR A 540 -1.31 1.80 -12.63
CA TYR A 540 -1.26 0.45 -13.17
C TYR A 540 0.01 -0.25 -12.69
N ILE A 541 -0.14 -1.49 -12.23
CA ILE A 541 0.96 -2.37 -11.85
C ILE A 541 1.08 -3.44 -12.93
N ASP A 542 2.15 -3.38 -13.71
CA ASP A 542 2.32 -4.18 -14.93
C ASP A 542 3.18 -5.44 -14.72
N GLY A 543 3.63 -5.70 -13.50
CA GLY A 543 4.55 -6.79 -13.20
C GLY A 543 4.81 -6.85 -11.70
N SER A 544 5.97 -7.40 -11.32
CA SER A 544 6.37 -7.37 -9.93
C SER A 544 6.85 -5.97 -9.57
N VAL A 545 6.57 -5.57 -8.34
CA VAL A 545 7.06 -4.34 -7.74
C VAL A 545 7.71 -4.74 -6.44
N LEU A 546 9.02 -4.69 -6.37
CA LEU A 546 9.80 -5.38 -5.35
C LEU A 546 10.67 -4.42 -4.55
N LYS A 547 10.83 -4.71 -3.26
CA LYS A 547 11.94 -4.19 -2.46
C LYS A 547 13.25 -4.84 -2.92
N ASN A 548 14.36 -4.15 -2.70
CA ASN A 548 15.67 -4.61 -3.15
C ASN A 548 16.00 -6.01 -2.63
N ARG A 549 16.58 -6.83 -3.49
CA ARG A 549 17.11 -8.15 -3.15
C ARG A 549 18.47 -8.25 -3.80
N GLU A 550 19.53 -8.17 -2.99
CA GLU A 550 20.87 -8.34 -3.52
C GLU A 550 21.03 -9.75 -4.09
N HIS A 551 21.50 -9.83 -5.34
CA HIS A 551 21.67 -11.09 -6.05
C HIS A 551 22.66 -12.01 -5.31
N GLY A 552 22.18 -13.16 -4.82
CA GLY A 552 22.99 -14.13 -4.07
C GLY A 552 23.05 -13.90 -2.56
N TRP A 553 22.34 -12.89 -2.03
CA TRP A 553 22.15 -12.73 -0.59
C TRP A 553 21.27 -13.88 -0.06
N LYS A 554 21.88 -14.75 0.73
CA LYS A 554 21.14 -15.70 1.58
C LYS A 554 20.94 -14.99 2.90
N ASP A 555 19.69 -14.69 3.22
CA ASP A 555 19.31 -14.18 4.52
C ASP A 555 19.90 -15.06 5.63
N THR A 556 20.52 -14.42 6.62
CA THR A 556 21.02 -15.06 7.84
C THR A 556 19.90 -15.62 8.72
N ASP A 557 18.65 -15.16 8.53
CA ASP A 557 17.48 -15.54 9.33
C ASP A 557 16.71 -16.77 8.81
N ASN A 558 17.22 -17.47 7.79
CA ASN A 558 16.53 -18.59 7.12
C ASN A 558 15.12 -18.25 6.55
N ASP A 559 14.63 -17.02 6.63
CA ASP A 559 13.39 -16.59 5.96
C ASP A 559 13.71 -16.04 4.56
N GLN A 560 13.94 -16.98 3.64
CA GLN A 560 14.19 -16.69 2.22
C GLN A 560 13.06 -15.87 1.55
N TYR A 561 11.92 -15.66 2.23
CA TYR A 561 10.71 -15.00 1.73
C TYR A 561 10.46 -13.61 2.36
N ARG A 562 11.16 -13.30 3.46
CA ARG A 562 11.43 -11.95 3.98
C ARG A 562 12.78 -11.38 3.52
N GLY A 563 13.60 -12.15 2.80
CA GLY A 563 14.92 -11.76 2.27
C GLY A 563 14.94 -10.63 1.23
N ALA A 564 14.05 -9.64 1.38
CA ALA A 564 14.14 -8.31 0.84
C ALA A 564 14.84 -7.39 1.83
N ASP A 565 15.40 -6.29 1.32
CA ASP A 565 16.00 -5.25 2.13
C ASP A 565 14.99 -4.65 3.13
N PRO A 566 15.21 -4.80 4.45
CA PRO A 566 14.29 -4.30 5.48
C PRO A 566 14.24 -2.77 5.51
N LEU A 567 15.25 -2.09 4.96
CA LEU A 567 15.34 -0.63 4.93
C LEU A 567 14.54 0.00 3.77
N GLY A 568 14.13 -0.82 2.79
CA GLY A 568 13.40 -0.37 1.60
C GLY A 568 11.89 -0.21 1.84
N GLY A 569 11.29 0.82 1.23
CA GLY A 569 9.86 1.11 1.35
C GLY A 569 9.26 1.71 0.10
N LEU A 570 8.06 1.27 -0.30
CA LEU A 570 7.34 1.80 -1.45
C LEU A 570 5.87 2.07 -1.13
N ALA A 571 5.38 3.24 -1.54
CA ALA A 571 3.98 3.60 -1.50
C ALA A 571 3.47 4.04 -2.88
N LEU A 572 2.35 3.50 -3.32
CA LEU A 572 1.66 3.82 -4.56
C LEU A 572 0.30 4.45 -4.22
N LEU A 573 0.20 5.77 -4.40
CA LEU A 573 -0.98 6.55 -4.04
C LEU A 573 -1.68 7.06 -5.30
N ALA A 574 -2.83 6.48 -5.63
CA ALA A 574 -3.68 6.92 -6.73
C ALA A 574 -4.87 7.72 -6.21
N ARG A 575 -5.20 8.83 -6.90
CA ARG A 575 -6.44 9.55 -6.63
C ARG A 575 -7.67 8.73 -7.02
N GLN A 576 -7.61 8.05 -8.17
CA GLN A 576 -8.71 7.24 -8.70
C GLN A 576 -8.56 5.77 -8.30
N ASN A 577 -7.90 4.93 -9.11
CA ASN A 577 -7.83 3.49 -8.90
C ASN A 577 -6.38 2.96 -8.89
N ILE A 578 -6.18 1.86 -8.17
CA ILE A 578 -5.00 1.00 -8.31
C ILE A 578 -5.43 -0.21 -9.13
N ILE A 579 -4.73 -0.48 -10.24
CA ILE A 579 -5.12 -1.52 -11.20
C ILE A 579 -3.96 -2.46 -11.42
N ILE A 580 -4.12 -3.74 -11.07
CA ILE A 580 -3.15 -4.78 -11.38
C ILE A 580 -3.41 -5.28 -12.79
N ASN A 581 -2.49 -4.97 -13.69
CA ASN A 581 -2.58 -5.27 -15.10
C ASN A 581 -1.90 -6.62 -15.40
N THR A 582 -2.62 -7.70 -15.13
CA THR A 582 -2.14 -9.07 -15.35
C THR A 582 -1.80 -9.37 -16.82
N THR A 583 -2.34 -8.58 -17.77
CA THR A 583 -2.01 -8.74 -19.19
C THR A 583 -0.58 -8.33 -19.52
N GLN A 584 0.08 -7.54 -18.66
CA GLN A 584 1.45 -7.05 -18.84
C GLN A 584 2.50 -7.87 -18.09
N PHE A 585 2.11 -8.91 -17.34
CA PHE A 585 3.09 -9.82 -16.70
C PHE A 585 4.00 -10.47 -17.75
N PHE A 586 3.47 -10.68 -18.96
CA PHE A 586 4.19 -11.06 -20.16
C PHE A 586 4.10 -9.95 -21.21
N MET A 587 4.70 -8.78 -20.92
CA MET A 587 4.47 -7.54 -21.68
C MET A 587 5.10 -7.56 -23.07
N PRO A 588 4.42 -7.01 -24.10
CA PRO A 588 5.07 -6.74 -25.38
C PRO A 588 6.12 -5.63 -25.21
N LEU A 589 7.34 -5.87 -25.72
CA LEU A 589 8.42 -4.88 -25.75
C LEU A 589 8.43 -4.05 -27.04
N ASN A 590 7.73 -4.53 -28.07
CA ASN A 590 7.55 -3.80 -29.32
C ASN A 590 6.21 -3.05 -29.26
N ASP A 591 6.16 -1.86 -29.85
CA ASP A 591 4.91 -1.14 -30.05
C ASP A 591 3.99 -1.96 -30.97
N LEU A 592 2.78 -2.27 -30.49
CA LEU A 592 1.77 -3.01 -31.26
C LEU A 592 0.86 -2.03 -32.01
N ALA A 593 0.98 -1.99 -33.34
CA ALA A 593 0.08 -1.24 -34.21
C ALA A 593 -1.23 -2.01 -34.46
N ALA A 594 -2.25 -1.33 -35.02
CA ALA A 594 -3.56 -1.93 -35.29
C ALA A 594 -3.49 -3.16 -36.21
N ASP A 595 -2.50 -3.21 -37.10
CA ASP A 595 -2.32 -4.32 -38.03
C ASP A 595 -1.49 -5.49 -37.43
N ASP A 596 -0.95 -5.33 -36.22
CA ASP A 596 -0.13 -6.34 -35.54
C ASP A 596 -0.95 -7.29 -34.66
N TYR A 597 -2.28 -7.13 -34.63
CA TYR A 597 -3.20 -8.01 -33.93
C TYR A 597 -4.53 -8.16 -34.66
N GLY A 598 -5.23 -9.25 -34.42
CA GLY A 598 -6.50 -9.55 -35.06
C GLY A 598 -7.40 -10.47 -34.23
N PRO A 599 -8.69 -10.58 -34.58
CA PRO A 599 -9.60 -11.53 -33.94
C PRO A 599 -9.27 -12.97 -34.36
N ASP A 600 -9.40 -13.91 -33.44
CA ASP A 600 -9.16 -15.35 -33.71
C ASP A 600 -10.25 -15.98 -34.60
N SER A 601 -11.43 -15.35 -34.63
CA SER A 601 -12.57 -15.75 -35.44
C SER A 601 -12.76 -14.82 -36.63
N ILE A 602 -13.08 -15.40 -37.79
CA ILE A 602 -13.43 -14.68 -39.03
C ILE A 602 -14.69 -13.81 -38.83
N ILE A 603 -15.53 -14.14 -37.85
CA ILE A 603 -16.76 -13.41 -37.53
C ILE A 603 -16.48 -12.25 -36.53
N GLY A 604 -15.24 -12.09 -36.08
CA GLY A 604 -14.81 -10.97 -35.23
C GLY A 604 -15.30 -11.03 -33.78
N GLN A 605 -15.80 -12.18 -33.32
CA GLN A 605 -16.21 -12.39 -31.92
C GLN A 605 -15.23 -13.31 -31.19
N GLY A 606 -14.79 -12.92 -29.99
CA GLY A 606 -13.96 -13.74 -29.10
C GLY A 606 -12.55 -13.20 -28.85
N SER A 607 -11.62 -14.12 -28.57
CA SER A 607 -10.20 -13.83 -28.30
C SER A 607 -9.46 -13.25 -29.51
N THR A 608 -8.31 -12.64 -29.23
CA THR A 608 -7.44 -12.00 -30.21
C THR A 608 -6.04 -12.60 -30.20
N HIS A 609 -5.35 -12.53 -31.34
CA HIS A 609 -3.95 -12.93 -31.49
C HIS A 609 -3.07 -11.76 -31.93
N VAL A 610 -1.76 -11.93 -31.72
CA VAL A 610 -0.70 -11.09 -32.30
C VAL A 610 -0.21 -11.72 -33.59
N VAL A 611 0.04 -10.90 -34.61
CA VAL A 611 0.55 -11.33 -35.92
C VAL A 611 2.06 -11.09 -35.98
N VAL A 612 2.83 -12.16 -36.11
CA VAL A 612 4.28 -12.12 -36.37
C VAL A 612 4.50 -12.33 -37.86
N ARG A 613 5.03 -11.30 -38.52
CA ARG A 613 5.11 -11.25 -39.99
C ARG A 613 6.42 -11.82 -40.52
N GLY A 614 6.32 -12.53 -41.64
CA GLY A 614 7.49 -12.97 -42.41
C GLY A 614 8.02 -11.91 -43.40
N ASN A 615 7.18 -10.94 -43.81
CA ASN A 615 7.56 -9.93 -44.80
C ASN A 615 6.88 -8.56 -44.55
N PRO A 616 7.63 -7.49 -44.23
CA PRO A 616 9.05 -7.54 -43.85
C PRO A 616 9.24 -8.44 -42.62
N PRO A 617 10.40 -9.12 -42.46
CA PRO A 617 10.65 -9.99 -41.32
C PRO A 617 10.45 -9.22 -40.01
N GLY A 618 9.48 -9.66 -39.21
CA GLY A 618 9.16 -9.12 -37.89
C GLY A 618 9.46 -10.15 -36.81
N ALA A 619 9.89 -9.66 -35.65
CA ALA A 619 9.98 -10.47 -34.43
C ALA A 619 9.03 -9.88 -33.40
N PHE A 620 8.31 -10.73 -32.68
CA PHE A 620 7.63 -10.36 -31.45
C PHE A 620 8.60 -10.50 -30.28
N ARG A 621 8.65 -9.49 -29.41
CA ARG A 621 9.46 -9.52 -28.19
C ARG A 621 8.55 -9.30 -26.99
N SER A 622 8.76 -10.09 -25.95
CA SER A 622 8.05 -9.98 -24.69
C SER A 622 9.01 -9.98 -23.51
N GLY A 623 8.72 -9.15 -22.51
CA GLY A 623 9.44 -9.06 -21.25
C GLY A 623 8.64 -9.68 -20.10
N PHE A 624 9.30 -10.45 -19.24
CA PHE A 624 8.69 -11.03 -18.04
C PHE A 624 9.75 -11.20 -16.95
N GLU A 625 9.32 -11.32 -15.69
CA GLU A 625 10.22 -11.50 -14.55
C GLU A 625 9.57 -12.42 -13.53
N PHE A 626 10.36 -13.02 -12.65
CA PHE A 626 9.86 -13.85 -11.56
C PHE A 626 9.89 -13.08 -10.25
N GLY A 627 8.77 -13.10 -9.53
CA GLY A 627 8.71 -12.75 -8.12
C GLY A 627 9.35 -13.84 -7.24
N PRO A 628 9.47 -13.59 -5.93
CA PRO A 628 9.87 -14.62 -4.99
C PRO A 628 8.80 -15.70 -4.91
N TYR A 629 9.23 -16.96 -4.98
CA TYR A 629 8.36 -18.12 -4.88
C TYR A 629 7.67 -18.18 -3.52
N GLU A 630 6.36 -18.43 -3.47
CA GLU A 630 5.65 -18.60 -2.20
C GLU A 630 4.51 -19.62 -2.35
N SER A 631 4.65 -20.81 -1.75
CA SER A 631 3.68 -21.89 -1.89
C SER A 631 3.61 -22.73 -0.61
N GLU A 632 2.42 -23.25 -0.29
CA GLU A 632 2.23 -24.21 0.82
C GLU A 632 3.11 -25.47 0.67
N MET A 633 3.51 -25.82 -0.56
CA MET A 633 4.37 -26.98 -0.83
C MET A 633 5.86 -26.72 -0.52
N GLY A 634 6.26 -25.44 -0.38
CA GLY A 634 7.53 -25.01 0.20
C GLY A 634 8.81 -25.42 -0.53
N VAL A 635 8.74 -25.87 -1.78
CA VAL A 635 9.91 -26.09 -2.65
C VAL A 635 9.68 -25.38 -3.97
N ALA A 636 10.57 -24.45 -4.33
CA ALA A 636 10.50 -23.76 -5.60
C ALA A 636 10.66 -24.78 -6.75
N PRO A 637 9.78 -24.78 -7.75
CA PRO A 637 9.88 -25.69 -8.88
C PRO A 637 11.21 -25.43 -9.61
N SER A 638 11.92 -26.49 -9.99
CA SER A 638 13.12 -26.39 -10.83
C SER A 638 12.77 -26.19 -12.30
N ASP A 639 11.64 -26.75 -12.71
CA ASP A 639 11.24 -26.82 -14.10
C ASP A 639 10.29 -25.66 -14.42
N ARG A 640 10.50 -25.03 -15.57
CA ARG A 640 9.68 -23.96 -16.11
C ARG A 640 9.27 -24.34 -17.51
N MET A 641 8.04 -24.02 -17.86
CA MET A 641 7.41 -24.41 -19.12
C MET A 641 6.92 -23.17 -19.84
N LEU A 642 7.17 -23.10 -21.15
CA LEU A 642 6.61 -22.11 -22.04
C LEU A 642 5.33 -22.68 -22.67
N PHE A 643 4.20 -22.03 -22.39
CA PHE A 643 2.89 -22.35 -22.97
C PHE A 643 2.64 -21.41 -24.13
N LEU A 644 2.43 -21.96 -25.32
CA LEU A 644 2.12 -21.20 -26.53
C LEU A 644 0.81 -21.68 -27.15
N ARG A 645 -0.10 -20.73 -27.35
CA ARG A 645 -1.27 -20.89 -28.21
C ARG A 645 -0.98 -20.24 -29.56
N GLN A 646 -0.98 -21.03 -30.63
CA GLN A 646 -0.40 -20.62 -31.90
C GLN A 646 -1.11 -21.17 -33.13
N SER A 647 -1.05 -20.45 -34.24
CA SER A 647 -1.64 -20.83 -35.53
C SER A 647 -0.85 -20.21 -36.69
N GLY A 648 -0.97 -20.76 -37.90
CA GLY A 648 -0.53 -20.14 -39.14
C GLY A 648 -1.71 -19.53 -39.89
N GLU A 649 -1.58 -18.32 -40.42
CA GLU A 649 -2.68 -17.54 -41.01
C GLU A 649 -3.45 -18.30 -42.12
N PHE A 650 -2.75 -18.82 -43.13
CA PHE A 650 -3.35 -19.54 -44.28
C PHE A 650 -2.68 -20.88 -44.59
N GLY A 651 -1.71 -21.30 -43.78
CA GLY A 651 -0.90 -22.49 -44.04
C GLY A 651 0.31 -22.55 -43.12
N PRO A 652 1.34 -23.35 -43.46
CA PRO A 652 2.47 -23.59 -42.58
C PRO A 652 3.22 -22.30 -42.24
N ALA A 653 3.37 -22.06 -40.95
CA ALA A 653 4.17 -20.98 -40.38
C ALA A 653 5.27 -21.58 -39.51
N TYR A 654 6.53 -21.25 -39.80
CA TYR A 654 7.68 -21.70 -39.02
C TYR A 654 8.29 -20.53 -38.26
N ILE A 655 8.68 -20.79 -37.01
CA ILE A 655 9.22 -19.81 -36.09
C ILE A 655 10.55 -20.28 -35.51
N ASN A 656 11.34 -19.30 -35.13
CA ASN A 656 12.48 -19.42 -34.24
C ASN A 656 12.16 -18.66 -32.95
N ALA A 657 12.60 -19.21 -31.80
CA ALA A 657 12.43 -18.54 -30.51
C ALA A 657 13.76 -18.45 -29.75
N TRP A 658 13.90 -17.37 -28.99
CA TRP A 658 15.08 -17.10 -28.17
C TRP A 658 14.66 -16.62 -26.80
N ILE A 659 15.40 -17.04 -25.77
CA ILE A 659 15.32 -16.47 -24.43
C ILE A 659 16.62 -15.72 -24.13
N ASN A 660 16.48 -14.47 -23.69
CA ASN A 660 17.57 -13.55 -23.38
C ASN A 660 18.62 -13.46 -24.50
N PRO A 661 18.21 -13.16 -25.75
CA PRO A 661 19.15 -13.04 -26.87
C PRO A 661 20.18 -11.93 -26.59
N SER A 662 21.47 -12.24 -26.77
CA SER A 662 22.58 -11.28 -26.62
C SER A 662 23.14 -10.84 -27.98
N ASP A 663 23.78 -9.68 -28.07
CA ASP A 663 24.35 -9.19 -29.33
C ASP A 663 25.56 -10.00 -29.82
N SER A 664 26.12 -10.88 -28.97
CA SER A 664 27.17 -11.82 -29.36
C SER A 664 26.58 -13.15 -29.83
N ALA A 665 26.80 -13.51 -31.09
CA ALA A 665 26.28 -14.74 -31.73
C ALA A 665 26.62 -16.06 -31.00
N ALA A 666 27.62 -16.07 -30.10
CA ALA A 666 28.00 -17.25 -29.33
C ALA A 666 27.09 -17.55 -28.12
N ASN A 667 26.24 -16.61 -27.70
CA ASN A 667 25.40 -16.69 -26.50
C ASN A 667 23.91 -16.46 -26.82
N TRP A 668 23.46 -16.82 -28.01
CA TRP A 668 22.02 -16.82 -28.33
C TRP A 668 21.41 -18.06 -27.68
N GLY A 669 20.59 -17.89 -26.63
CA GLY A 669 19.77 -18.96 -26.04
C GLY A 669 18.64 -19.36 -26.99
N LEU A 670 18.99 -19.82 -28.19
CA LEU A 670 18.10 -20.33 -29.21
C LEU A 670 17.42 -21.59 -28.66
N LEU A 671 16.10 -21.58 -28.59
CA LEU A 671 15.35 -22.69 -28.03
C LEU A 671 15.32 -23.84 -29.03
N GLY A 672 15.73 -25.03 -28.59
CA GLY A 672 15.59 -26.28 -29.34
C GLY A 672 14.14 -26.76 -29.39
N LEU A 673 13.24 -25.97 -29.97
CA LEU A 673 11.80 -26.24 -29.97
C LEU A 673 11.40 -27.53 -30.72
N ASN A 674 12.17 -27.93 -31.73
CA ASN A 674 11.93 -29.15 -32.50
C ASN A 674 12.69 -30.33 -31.91
N MET A 675 11.98 -31.14 -31.14
CA MET A 675 12.47 -32.37 -30.53
C MET A 675 12.00 -33.65 -31.27
N VAL A 676 11.25 -33.51 -32.37
CA VAL A 676 10.45 -34.62 -32.93
C VAL A 676 10.78 -34.90 -34.41
N PHE A 677 11.18 -33.90 -35.19
CA PHE A 677 11.37 -34.05 -36.63
C PHE A 677 12.84 -34.00 -37.05
N PRO A 678 13.40 -35.07 -37.63
CA PRO A 678 14.79 -35.09 -38.08
C PRO A 678 15.04 -34.22 -39.33
N ASP A 679 13.98 -33.90 -40.10
CA ASP A 679 14.09 -33.13 -41.35
C ASP A 679 14.07 -31.60 -41.13
N LEU A 680 13.71 -31.16 -39.93
CA LEU A 680 13.76 -29.75 -39.54
C LEU A 680 14.94 -29.53 -38.58
N PRO A 681 15.65 -28.39 -38.67
CA PRO A 681 16.64 -28.04 -37.66
C PRO A 681 16.01 -28.03 -36.25
N PRO A 682 16.75 -28.39 -35.18
CA PRO A 682 16.21 -28.48 -33.82
C PRO A 682 15.62 -27.18 -33.27
N TYR A 683 15.96 -26.03 -33.84
CA TYR A 683 15.52 -24.72 -33.39
C TYR A 683 14.31 -24.15 -34.14
N ILE A 684 13.86 -24.82 -35.20
CA ILE A 684 12.72 -24.38 -36.01
C ILE A 684 11.47 -25.12 -35.56
N TRP A 685 10.46 -24.40 -35.10
CA TRP A 685 9.14 -24.98 -34.82
C TRP A 685 8.13 -24.56 -35.89
N GLY A 686 7.31 -25.49 -36.37
CA GLY A 686 6.26 -25.21 -37.34
C GLY A 686 4.86 -25.39 -36.74
N VAL A 687 3.87 -24.68 -37.28
CA VAL A 687 2.45 -24.96 -37.08
C VAL A 687 1.74 -24.97 -38.43
N GLY A 688 0.69 -25.78 -38.56
CA GLY A 688 -0.16 -25.77 -39.75
C GLY A 688 0.40 -26.43 -41.01
N ASP A 689 1.49 -27.19 -40.93
CA ASP A 689 1.94 -28.06 -42.03
C ASP A 689 1.14 -29.37 -42.06
N PRO A 690 0.46 -29.71 -43.16
CA PRO A 690 -0.24 -31.00 -43.32
C PRO A 690 0.70 -32.21 -43.36
N ARG A 691 2.02 -32.01 -43.57
CA ARG A 691 3.01 -33.09 -43.69
C ARG A 691 3.54 -33.59 -42.34
N TYR A 692 3.46 -32.75 -41.31
CA TYR A 692 4.06 -33.01 -40.00
C TYR A 692 3.00 -32.91 -38.90
N GLY A 693 2.94 -33.90 -37.99
CA GLY A 693 2.11 -33.83 -36.78
C GLY A 693 2.91 -33.25 -35.62
N PHE A 694 2.50 -32.09 -35.10
CA PHE A 694 3.31 -31.28 -34.17
C PHE A 694 3.07 -31.65 -32.70
N GLY A 695 3.98 -32.42 -32.09
CA GLY A 695 3.82 -32.86 -30.69
C GLY A 695 2.61 -33.79 -30.53
N SER A 696 1.67 -33.46 -29.64
CA SER A 696 0.38 -34.16 -29.52
C SER A 696 -0.64 -33.78 -30.61
N ALA A 697 -0.30 -32.85 -31.50
CA ALA A 697 -1.21 -32.34 -32.51
C ALA A 697 -1.22 -33.20 -33.79
N PRO A 698 -2.41 -33.49 -34.35
CA PRO A 698 -2.48 -34.19 -35.64
C PRO A 698 -1.89 -33.33 -36.77
N PRO A 699 -1.49 -33.93 -37.90
CA PRO A 699 -1.02 -33.18 -39.06
C PRO A 699 -2.03 -32.12 -39.50
N GLY A 700 -1.55 -30.89 -39.76
CA GLY A 700 -2.39 -29.75 -40.14
C GLY A 700 -3.10 -29.01 -39.00
N ALA A 701 -2.84 -29.34 -37.73
CA ALA A 701 -3.31 -28.54 -36.60
C ALA A 701 -2.60 -27.16 -36.55
N GLY A 702 -3.31 -26.11 -36.10
CA GLY A 702 -2.75 -24.76 -36.04
C GLY A 702 -2.83 -24.00 -37.37
N VAL A 703 -3.99 -24.00 -38.04
CA VAL A 703 -4.22 -23.26 -39.30
C VAL A 703 -5.47 -22.39 -39.18
N GLY A 704 -5.35 -21.11 -39.57
CA GLY A 704 -6.43 -20.14 -39.51
C GLY A 704 -6.99 -20.02 -38.09
N SER A 705 -8.31 -20.11 -37.96
CA SER A 705 -8.99 -20.02 -36.65
C SER A 705 -8.84 -21.26 -35.77
N SER A 706 -8.18 -22.33 -36.23
CA SER A 706 -7.87 -23.52 -35.43
C SER A 706 -6.48 -23.39 -34.84
N PHE A 707 -6.39 -23.02 -33.56
CA PHE A 707 -5.11 -22.87 -32.85
C PHE A 707 -4.62 -24.20 -32.29
N ALA A 708 -3.30 -24.42 -32.35
CA ALA A 708 -2.60 -25.45 -31.61
C ALA A 708 -2.15 -24.91 -30.23
N PHE A 709 -2.09 -25.79 -29.24
CA PHE A 709 -1.73 -25.45 -27.86
C PHE A 709 -0.56 -26.33 -27.43
N ASN A 710 0.64 -25.75 -27.45
CA ASN A 710 1.89 -26.48 -27.21
C ASN A 710 2.55 -26.02 -25.92
N VAL A 711 3.25 -26.94 -25.26
CA VAL A 711 4.02 -26.71 -24.04
C VAL A 711 5.45 -27.17 -24.25
N PHE A 712 6.41 -26.31 -23.92
CA PHE A 712 7.85 -26.56 -24.09
C PHE A 712 8.55 -26.46 -22.73
N ASP A 713 9.22 -27.54 -22.31
CA ASP A 713 10.02 -27.56 -21.09
C ASP A 713 11.31 -26.76 -21.30
N LEU A 714 11.46 -25.64 -20.61
CA LEU A 714 12.57 -24.70 -20.84
C LEU A 714 13.94 -25.30 -20.52
N ALA A 715 14.00 -26.25 -19.58
CA ALA A 715 15.22 -26.98 -19.26
C ALA A 715 15.69 -27.88 -20.41
N ASP A 716 14.76 -28.61 -21.03
CA ASP A 716 15.06 -29.59 -22.08
C ASP A 716 15.41 -28.95 -23.43
N VAL A 717 14.87 -27.75 -23.68
CA VAL A 717 15.15 -26.98 -24.91
C VAL A 717 16.39 -26.08 -24.80
N GLY A 718 17.17 -26.20 -23.72
CA GLY A 718 18.43 -25.49 -23.53
C GLY A 718 18.30 -23.99 -23.25
N ALA A 719 17.21 -23.54 -22.63
CA ALA A 719 16.98 -22.12 -22.35
C ALA A 719 17.94 -21.57 -21.26
N THR A 720 18.50 -20.38 -21.50
CA THR A 720 19.22 -19.61 -20.48
C THR A 720 18.29 -18.64 -19.77
N LEU A 721 17.41 -19.19 -18.93
CA LEU A 721 16.44 -18.43 -18.14
C LEU A 721 17.10 -17.81 -16.91
N ASN A 722 16.84 -16.53 -16.65
CA ASN A 722 17.18 -15.92 -15.37
C ASN A 722 16.05 -16.16 -14.38
N THR A 723 16.28 -17.05 -13.41
CA THR A 723 15.31 -17.40 -12.37
C THR A 723 15.48 -16.59 -11.09
N ALA A 724 16.47 -15.69 -11.04
CA ALA A 724 16.62 -14.81 -9.90
C ALA A 724 15.49 -13.78 -9.86
N VAL A 725 15.04 -13.50 -8.63
CA VAL A 725 13.89 -12.65 -8.36
C VAL A 725 14.12 -11.23 -8.89
N GLY A 726 13.12 -10.69 -9.59
CA GLY A 726 13.12 -9.33 -10.10
C GLY A 726 14.03 -9.08 -11.29
N ILE A 727 14.76 -10.09 -11.80
CA ILE A 727 15.58 -9.91 -13.00
C ILE A 727 14.72 -10.17 -14.25
N PRO A 728 14.64 -9.20 -15.18
CA PRO A 728 13.83 -9.36 -16.38
C PRO A 728 14.44 -10.38 -17.34
N ASN A 729 13.55 -11.14 -17.98
CA ASN A 729 13.81 -12.03 -19.09
C ASN A 729 13.12 -11.49 -20.36
N ILE A 730 13.70 -11.80 -21.51
CA ILE A 730 13.15 -11.45 -22.82
C ILE A 730 12.89 -12.72 -23.62
N LEU A 731 11.64 -12.96 -24.01
CA LEU A 731 11.29 -13.92 -25.05
C LEU A 731 11.22 -13.21 -26.40
N GLN A 732 11.92 -13.72 -27.40
CA GLN A 732 11.78 -13.27 -28.78
C GLN A 732 11.25 -14.42 -29.65
N ILE A 733 10.22 -14.17 -30.46
CA ILE A 733 9.70 -15.10 -31.47
C ILE A 733 9.78 -14.41 -32.82
N ALA A 734 10.40 -15.03 -33.80
CA ALA A 734 10.45 -14.51 -35.17
C ALA A 734 10.07 -15.60 -36.17
N VAL A 735 9.48 -15.20 -37.28
CA VAL A 735 9.24 -16.11 -38.40
C VAL A 735 10.58 -16.51 -39.03
N ASP A 736 10.78 -17.81 -39.26
CA ASP A 736 11.97 -18.30 -39.96
C ASP A 736 11.92 -17.87 -41.44
N SER A 737 13.02 -17.31 -41.93
CA SER A 737 13.12 -16.78 -43.31
C SER A 737 13.92 -17.67 -44.25
N ASN A 738 14.50 -18.77 -43.75
CA ASN A 738 15.56 -19.46 -44.48
C ASN A 738 15.03 -20.54 -45.42
N VAL A 739 13.94 -21.27 -45.13
CA VAL A 739 13.58 -22.39 -46.03
C VAL A 739 12.09 -22.72 -46.26
N TYR A 740 11.11 -22.38 -45.38
CA TYR A 740 9.76 -22.99 -45.54
C TYR A 740 8.53 -22.11 -45.25
N THR A 741 8.70 -20.88 -44.77
CA THR A 741 7.55 -20.09 -44.30
C THR A 741 6.85 -19.34 -45.43
N ARG A 742 5.55 -19.60 -45.62
CA ARG A 742 4.72 -18.95 -46.65
C ARG A 742 3.62 -18.04 -46.08
N SER A 743 3.40 -18.08 -44.77
CA SER A 743 2.30 -17.40 -44.08
C SER A 743 2.79 -16.68 -42.83
N ASN A 744 2.02 -15.71 -42.35
CA ASN A 744 2.28 -15.09 -41.06
C ASN A 744 1.99 -16.08 -39.92
N TYR A 745 2.68 -15.89 -38.81
CA TYR A 745 2.45 -16.64 -37.58
C TYR A 745 1.50 -15.87 -36.66
N TRP A 746 0.52 -16.55 -36.10
CA TRP A 746 -0.46 -16.01 -35.17
C TRP A 746 -0.20 -16.55 -33.77
N MET A 747 0.12 -15.64 -32.85
CA MET A 747 0.29 -15.95 -31.43
C MET A 747 -0.98 -15.56 -30.68
N GLY A 748 -1.79 -16.55 -30.34
CA GLY A 748 -3.06 -16.37 -29.63
C GLY A 748 -2.92 -16.25 -28.10
N GLY A 749 -1.73 -16.51 -27.56
CA GLY A 749 -1.44 -16.39 -26.13
C GLY A 749 -0.11 -17.03 -25.78
N ALA A 750 0.60 -16.46 -24.81
CA ALA A 750 1.86 -16.99 -24.30
C ALA A 750 1.95 -16.79 -22.78
N ALA A 751 2.50 -17.78 -22.08
CA ALA A 751 2.80 -17.69 -20.66
C ALA A 751 4.00 -18.58 -20.32
N VAL A 752 4.83 -18.14 -19.37
CA VAL A 752 5.83 -19.00 -18.73
C VAL A 752 5.29 -19.38 -17.37
N MET A 753 5.22 -20.67 -17.07
CA MET A 753 4.67 -21.20 -15.83
C MET A 753 5.56 -22.31 -15.26
N PRO A 754 5.59 -22.50 -13.93
CA PRO A 754 5.00 -21.63 -12.90
C PRO A 754 5.68 -20.25 -12.82
N MET A 755 4.92 -19.22 -12.43
CA MET A 755 5.43 -17.86 -12.29
C MET A 755 4.78 -17.16 -11.10
N ASP A 756 5.58 -16.45 -10.32
CA ASP A 756 5.09 -15.66 -9.19
C ASP A 756 5.20 -14.18 -9.51
N VAL A 757 4.20 -13.42 -9.10
CA VAL A 757 4.21 -11.97 -9.18
C VAL A 757 3.96 -11.43 -7.78
N ARG A 758 4.89 -10.60 -7.29
CA ARG A 758 4.75 -9.99 -5.97
C ARG A 758 4.76 -8.47 -6.05
N ILE A 759 3.85 -7.88 -5.31
CA ILE A 759 3.66 -6.43 -5.20
C ILE A 759 3.93 -6.05 -3.75
N GLU A 760 5.11 -5.48 -3.52
CA GLU A 760 5.61 -5.08 -2.19
C GLU A 760 5.46 -3.57 -2.03
N ALA A 761 4.24 -3.13 -1.71
CA ALA A 761 3.93 -1.72 -1.61
C ALA A 761 2.71 -1.43 -0.73
N ILE A 762 2.69 -0.23 -0.17
CA ILE A 762 1.48 0.39 0.36
C ILE A 762 0.65 0.87 -0.83
N LEU A 763 -0.54 0.33 -1.02
CA LEU A 763 -1.45 0.67 -2.12
C LEU A 763 -2.58 1.55 -1.60
N TYR A 764 -2.80 2.71 -2.21
CA TYR A 764 -3.90 3.60 -1.86
C TYR A 764 -4.71 4.06 -3.07
N ALA A 765 -6.03 3.84 -3.04
CA ALA A 765 -6.99 4.42 -3.97
C ALA A 765 -7.94 5.36 -3.22
N GLN A 766 -7.78 6.68 -3.38
CA GLN A 766 -8.53 7.66 -2.60
C GLN A 766 -10.03 7.70 -2.93
N GLU A 767 -10.39 7.73 -4.22
CA GLU A 767 -11.77 7.88 -4.69
C GLU A 767 -12.34 6.56 -5.23
N GLY A 768 -11.48 5.67 -5.73
CA GLY A 768 -11.86 4.41 -6.36
C GLY A 768 -11.45 3.17 -5.58
N SER A 769 -11.10 2.12 -6.32
CA SER A 769 -10.91 0.76 -5.80
C SER A 769 -9.62 0.13 -6.29
N LEU A 770 -9.24 -0.99 -5.69
CA LEU A 770 -8.33 -1.95 -6.28
C LEU A 770 -9.07 -2.79 -7.34
N TYR A 771 -8.53 -2.83 -8.56
CA TYR A 771 -8.99 -3.71 -9.64
C TYR A 771 -7.89 -4.67 -10.07
N VAL A 772 -8.28 -5.87 -10.50
CA VAL A 772 -7.40 -6.82 -11.18
C VAL A 772 -7.97 -7.09 -12.56
N ILE A 773 -7.18 -6.88 -13.61
CA ILE A 773 -7.65 -7.12 -14.97
C ILE A 773 -7.78 -8.64 -15.17
N PRO A 774 -8.96 -9.18 -15.53
CA PRO A 774 -9.10 -10.60 -15.83
C PRO A 774 -8.33 -10.95 -17.11
N GLY A 775 -8.49 -10.17 -18.18
CA GLY A 775 -7.90 -10.46 -19.49
C GLY A 775 -8.49 -11.73 -20.13
N TYR A 776 -7.94 -12.14 -21.26
CA TYR A 776 -8.39 -13.36 -21.96
C TYR A 776 -7.93 -14.64 -21.25
N TRP A 777 -8.74 -15.69 -21.30
CA TRP A 777 -8.30 -17.03 -20.88
C TRP A 777 -7.15 -17.51 -21.77
N LEU A 778 -6.15 -18.17 -21.17
CA LEU A 778 -5.05 -18.76 -21.93
C LEU A 778 -5.58 -19.82 -22.91
N ASN A 779 -6.59 -20.58 -22.49
CA ASN A 779 -7.40 -21.43 -23.35
C ASN A 779 -8.83 -20.86 -23.50
N PRO A 780 -9.12 -20.16 -24.62
CA PRO A 780 -10.44 -19.58 -24.84
C PRO A 780 -11.43 -20.54 -25.53
N ASN A 781 -11.06 -21.80 -25.80
CA ASN A 781 -11.90 -22.72 -26.56
C ASN A 781 -12.94 -23.41 -25.67
N PRO A 782 -14.24 -23.03 -25.73
CA PRO A 782 -15.27 -23.61 -24.86
C PRO A 782 -15.52 -25.11 -25.11
N ALA A 783 -14.99 -25.69 -26.19
CA ALA A 783 -15.07 -27.13 -26.44
C ALA A 783 -14.06 -27.96 -25.61
N ASP A 784 -13.05 -27.33 -24.99
CA ASP A 784 -11.99 -28.00 -24.22
C ASP A 784 -12.26 -27.95 -22.70
N THR A 785 -13.42 -28.45 -22.27
CA THR A 785 -13.83 -28.51 -20.86
C THR A 785 -13.65 -29.90 -20.23
N ASP A 786 -13.57 -30.96 -21.05
CA ASP A 786 -13.49 -32.34 -20.59
C ASP A 786 -12.02 -32.84 -20.61
N PRO A 787 -11.42 -33.17 -19.46
CA PRO A 787 -10.04 -33.64 -19.40
C PRO A 787 -9.82 -34.98 -20.15
N THR A 788 -10.88 -35.76 -20.38
CA THR A 788 -10.80 -37.08 -21.03
C THR A 788 -10.92 -37.02 -22.56
N ASN A 789 -11.49 -35.94 -23.09
CA ASN A 789 -11.77 -35.79 -24.52
C ASN A 789 -11.40 -34.38 -25.00
N ARG A 790 -10.09 -34.11 -25.07
CA ARG A 790 -9.57 -32.81 -25.48
C ARG A 790 -9.57 -32.66 -27.01
N PRO A 791 -9.79 -31.45 -27.55
CA PRO A 791 -9.67 -31.20 -28.97
C PRO A 791 -8.29 -31.60 -29.52
N PRO A 792 -8.22 -32.08 -30.77
CA PRO A 792 -6.93 -32.41 -31.38
C PRO A 792 -6.04 -31.17 -31.46
N GLY A 793 -4.75 -31.32 -31.14
CA GLY A 793 -3.81 -30.20 -31.15
C GLY A 793 -3.60 -29.51 -29.81
N VAL A 794 -4.16 -30.07 -28.73
CA VAL A 794 -3.97 -29.58 -27.36
C VAL A 794 -3.01 -30.49 -26.60
N ASP A 795 -1.93 -29.93 -26.04
CA ASP A 795 -1.05 -30.65 -25.11
C ASP A 795 -1.81 -30.96 -23.80
N PRO A 796 -1.74 -32.19 -23.25
CA PRO A 796 -2.38 -32.55 -22.00
C PRO A 796 -2.07 -31.62 -20.82
N ARG A 797 -0.90 -30.97 -20.80
CA ARG A 797 -0.49 -30.02 -19.74
C ARG A 797 -1.16 -28.66 -19.86
N PHE A 798 -1.64 -28.29 -21.05
CA PHE A 798 -2.26 -26.98 -21.28
C PHE A 798 -3.54 -26.84 -20.44
N PRO A 799 -3.83 -25.69 -19.80
CA PRO A 799 -5.06 -25.50 -19.02
C PRO A 799 -6.33 -25.77 -19.84
N LEU A 800 -7.36 -26.35 -19.21
CA LEU A 800 -8.68 -26.48 -19.82
C LEU A 800 -9.33 -25.10 -19.98
N TYR A 801 -10.42 -25.04 -20.73
CA TYR A 801 -11.25 -23.84 -20.83
C TYR A 801 -11.70 -23.36 -19.44
N GLY A 802 -11.48 -22.07 -19.16
CA GLY A 802 -11.84 -21.47 -17.88
C GLY A 802 -10.96 -21.89 -16.69
N GLN A 803 -9.86 -22.62 -16.92
CA GLN A 803 -8.89 -22.89 -15.86
C GLN A 803 -7.84 -21.79 -15.74
N ALA A 804 -7.52 -21.45 -14.50
CA ALA A 804 -6.47 -20.51 -14.15
C ALA A 804 -5.08 -21.03 -14.60
N PRO A 805 -4.20 -20.15 -15.12
CA PRO A 805 -2.79 -20.46 -15.25
C PRO A 805 -2.12 -20.60 -13.87
N ASP A 806 -1.02 -21.35 -13.79
CA ASP A 806 -0.19 -21.48 -12.59
C ASP A 806 0.68 -20.23 -12.40
N ILE A 807 0.00 -19.12 -12.12
CA ILE A 807 0.58 -17.81 -11.84
C ILE A 807 0.04 -17.32 -10.50
N HIS A 808 0.90 -17.27 -9.48
CA HIS A 808 0.53 -16.82 -8.14
C HIS A 808 0.74 -15.31 -8.02
N ILE A 809 -0.24 -14.59 -7.46
CA ILE A 809 -0.20 -13.14 -7.30
C ILE A 809 -0.26 -12.82 -5.81
N THR A 810 0.82 -12.27 -5.29
CA THR A 810 0.94 -11.89 -3.88
C THR A 810 0.99 -10.38 -3.74
N ILE A 811 0.02 -9.81 -3.03
CA ILE A 811 0.04 -8.41 -2.61
C ILE A 811 0.55 -8.40 -1.18
N ASP A 812 1.75 -7.85 -0.98
CA ASP A 812 2.44 -7.84 0.29
C ASP A 812 2.66 -6.39 0.76
N GLY A 813 1.87 -5.95 1.72
CA GLY A 813 1.87 -4.57 2.15
C GLY A 813 0.58 -4.18 2.85
N ALA A 814 0.09 -2.99 2.54
CA ALA A 814 -1.15 -2.47 3.07
C ALA A 814 -2.02 -1.94 1.92
N VAL A 815 -3.30 -2.29 1.91
CA VAL A 815 -4.24 -1.87 0.86
C VAL A 815 -5.32 -0.99 1.45
N SER A 816 -5.37 0.26 1.03
CA SER A 816 -6.40 1.22 1.40
C SER A 816 -7.19 1.65 0.17
N GLU A 817 -8.52 1.65 0.24
CA GLU A 817 -9.38 2.05 -0.87
C GLU A 817 -10.65 2.77 -0.39
N ASN A 818 -11.34 3.48 -1.29
CA ASN A 818 -12.60 4.13 -0.95
C ASN A 818 -13.68 3.10 -0.65
N LEU A 819 -13.99 2.31 -1.67
CA LEU A 819 -14.92 1.20 -1.66
C LEU A 819 -14.27 0.07 -2.47
N PRO A 820 -14.44 -1.20 -2.10
CA PRO A 820 -14.00 -2.30 -2.94
C PRO A 820 -14.80 -2.32 -4.24
N ALA A 821 -14.23 -2.96 -5.26
CA ALA A 821 -14.96 -3.22 -6.49
C ALA A 821 -16.23 -4.07 -6.21
N SER A 822 -17.19 -4.02 -7.14
CA SER A 822 -18.42 -4.78 -6.98
C SER A 822 -18.15 -6.29 -6.96
N VAL A 823 -18.96 -7.05 -6.23
CA VAL A 823 -18.81 -8.51 -6.10
C VAL A 823 -18.78 -9.22 -7.45
N SER A 824 -19.52 -8.72 -8.45
CA SER A 824 -19.47 -9.25 -9.81
C SER A 824 -18.12 -9.05 -10.49
N ASP A 825 -17.48 -7.88 -10.29
CA ASP A 825 -16.17 -7.61 -10.87
C ASP A 825 -15.09 -8.44 -10.17
N VAL A 826 -15.17 -8.53 -8.82
CA VAL A 826 -14.31 -9.39 -8.02
C VAL A 826 -14.44 -10.84 -8.46
N GLY A 827 -15.68 -11.32 -8.68
CA GLY A 827 -15.95 -12.65 -9.22
C GLY A 827 -15.34 -12.89 -10.59
N ALA A 828 -15.36 -11.89 -11.49
CA ALA A 828 -14.79 -12.03 -12.82
C ALA A 828 -13.26 -12.22 -12.80
N TRP A 829 -12.53 -11.50 -11.95
CA TRP A 829 -11.08 -11.72 -11.84
C TRP A 829 -10.72 -12.90 -10.94
N MET A 830 -11.49 -13.19 -9.88
CA MET A 830 -11.27 -14.36 -9.02
C MET A 830 -11.55 -15.65 -9.76
N ALA A 831 -12.43 -15.64 -10.76
CA ALA A 831 -12.61 -16.78 -11.65
C ALA A 831 -11.30 -17.24 -12.30
N LYS A 832 -10.45 -16.29 -12.71
CA LYS A 832 -9.20 -16.59 -13.40
C LYS A 832 -7.99 -16.65 -12.48
N TRP A 833 -7.97 -15.86 -11.42
CA TRP A 833 -6.78 -15.70 -10.58
C TRP A 833 -6.99 -16.17 -9.13
N GLY A 834 -8.21 -16.55 -8.76
CA GLY A 834 -8.56 -16.89 -7.37
C GLY A 834 -8.31 -18.34 -6.99
N ARG A 835 -8.14 -19.26 -7.95
CA ARG A 835 -7.85 -20.67 -7.68
C ARG A 835 -7.12 -21.35 -8.83
N ILE A 836 -5.87 -21.71 -8.59
CA ILE A 836 -5.03 -22.49 -9.49
C ILE A 836 -5.43 -23.98 -9.36
N PRO A 837 -5.62 -24.71 -10.48
CA PRO A 837 -6.00 -26.11 -10.43
C PRO A 837 -4.91 -26.97 -9.79
N GLU A 838 -5.27 -28.09 -9.17
CA GLU A 838 -4.28 -28.99 -8.56
C GLU A 838 -3.32 -29.61 -9.59
N TYR A 839 -3.79 -29.85 -10.81
CA TYR A 839 -3.03 -30.45 -11.89
C TYR A 839 -3.11 -29.61 -13.17
N TYR A 840 -2.05 -29.65 -13.97
CA TYR A 840 -1.96 -29.05 -15.29
C TYR A 840 -2.85 -29.81 -16.28
N GLY A 841 -3.96 -29.18 -16.70
CA GLY A 841 -4.87 -29.73 -17.71
C GLY A 841 -5.32 -31.15 -17.38
N SER A 842 -5.02 -32.09 -18.28
CA SER A 842 -5.25 -33.53 -18.13
C SER A 842 -3.97 -34.36 -17.96
N SER A 843 -2.82 -33.72 -17.72
CA SER A 843 -1.50 -34.36 -17.68
C SER A 843 -1.19 -35.13 -16.39
N ASN A 844 -2.01 -34.98 -15.34
CA ASN A 844 -1.73 -35.43 -13.97
C ASN A 844 -0.41 -34.87 -13.36
N ILE A 845 0.22 -33.89 -14.00
CA ILE A 845 1.36 -33.16 -13.43
C ILE A 845 0.79 -32.12 -12.47
N ARG A 846 1.26 -32.13 -11.23
CA ARG A 846 0.78 -31.23 -10.18
C ARG A 846 1.29 -29.81 -10.43
N THR A 847 0.44 -28.81 -10.19
CA THR A 847 0.85 -27.40 -10.24
C THR A 847 1.73 -27.04 -9.05
N ALA A 848 2.46 -25.93 -9.16
CA ALA A 848 3.30 -25.42 -8.09
C ALA A 848 2.48 -24.79 -6.95
N HIS A 849 1.34 -24.17 -7.29
CA HIS A 849 0.48 -23.41 -6.38
C HIS A 849 -0.94 -24.00 -6.29
N PRO A 850 -1.11 -25.29 -5.97
CA PRO A 850 -2.42 -25.95 -6.06
C PRO A 850 -3.42 -25.35 -5.06
N ASN A 851 -4.58 -24.93 -5.57
CA ASN A 851 -5.65 -24.25 -4.81
C ASN A 851 -5.28 -22.87 -4.24
N GLU A 852 -4.11 -22.33 -4.57
CA GLU A 852 -3.72 -20.95 -4.26
C GLU A 852 -4.18 -20.00 -5.39
N GLY A 853 -4.02 -18.70 -5.21
CA GLY A 853 -4.49 -17.68 -6.16
C GLY A 853 -4.01 -16.29 -5.77
N ILE A 854 -4.87 -15.28 -5.87
CA ILE A 854 -4.54 -13.96 -5.33
C ILE A 854 -4.50 -14.02 -3.80
N THR A 855 -3.37 -13.66 -3.21
CA THR A 855 -3.16 -13.66 -1.76
C THR A 855 -2.84 -12.25 -1.26
N PHE A 856 -3.46 -11.86 -0.14
CA PHE A 856 -3.19 -10.60 0.55
C PHE A 856 -2.39 -10.87 1.83
N LEU A 857 -1.16 -10.40 1.86
CA LEU A 857 -0.25 -10.49 3.00
C LEU A 857 0.03 -9.10 3.56
N TYR A 858 0.19 -9.04 4.88
CA TYR A 858 0.58 -7.81 5.55
C TYR A 858 2.10 -7.76 5.71
N ASP A 859 2.70 -6.66 5.27
CA ASP A 859 4.07 -6.31 5.61
C ASP A 859 4.08 -5.65 6.99
N ASP A 860 4.67 -6.33 7.97
CA ASP A 860 4.73 -5.79 9.32
C ASP A 860 5.62 -4.56 9.43
N HIS A 861 6.58 -4.37 8.51
CA HIS A 861 7.40 -3.17 8.45
C HIS A 861 6.60 -1.93 8.00
N ALA A 862 5.41 -2.10 7.39
CA ALA A 862 4.55 -0.97 7.08
C ALA A 862 4.06 -0.27 8.35
N GLY A 863 3.60 -1.04 9.35
CA GLY A 863 3.13 -0.51 10.64
C GLY A 863 4.24 -0.34 11.69
N TRP A 864 5.28 -1.18 11.63
CA TRP A 864 6.45 -1.13 12.53
C TRP A 864 7.75 -1.15 11.71
N PRO A 865 8.15 -0.01 11.13
CA PRO A 865 9.36 0.09 10.30
C PRO A 865 10.62 0.01 11.17
N ILE A 866 10.96 -1.21 11.57
CA ILE A 866 12.16 -1.55 12.34
C ILE A 866 12.98 -2.60 11.59
N ASP A 867 14.30 -2.53 11.73
CA ASP A 867 15.23 -3.51 11.19
C ASP A 867 15.26 -4.80 12.05
N ASP A 868 16.11 -5.75 11.65
CA ASP A 868 16.26 -7.04 12.32
C ASP A 868 16.83 -6.93 13.76
N HIS A 869 17.34 -5.75 14.14
CA HIS A 869 17.86 -5.45 15.47
C HIS A 869 16.88 -4.57 16.30
N ASP A 870 15.61 -4.48 15.88
CA ASP A 870 14.56 -3.66 16.48
C ASP A 870 14.85 -2.13 16.47
N TYR A 871 15.72 -1.65 15.58
CA TYR A 871 15.95 -0.21 15.39
C TYR A 871 15.05 0.35 14.29
N PRO A 872 14.47 1.55 14.48
CA PRO A 872 13.73 2.20 13.40
C PRO A 872 14.58 2.41 12.14
N ILE A 873 13.98 2.20 10.97
CA ILE A 873 14.72 2.25 9.69
C ILE A 873 14.86 3.66 9.10
N ARG A 874 13.97 4.60 9.46
CA ARG A 874 13.99 5.99 8.95
C ARG A 874 13.98 6.98 10.10
N PHE A 875 14.82 8.01 9.97
CA PHE A 875 14.94 9.10 10.92
C PHE A 875 14.84 10.46 10.24
N ASP A 876 14.41 11.46 11.00
CA ASP A 876 14.56 12.87 10.61
C ASP A 876 15.96 13.42 10.91
N LYS A 877 16.20 14.70 10.58
CA LYS A 877 17.47 15.40 10.87
C LYS A 877 17.83 15.49 12.36
N HIS A 878 16.91 15.19 13.27
CA HIS A 878 17.08 15.19 14.72
C HIS A 878 17.07 13.77 15.31
N ASN A 879 17.24 12.74 14.48
CA ASN A 879 17.28 11.34 14.88
C ASN A 879 15.98 10.81 15.51
N ARG A 880 14.83 11.41 15.14
CA ARG A 880 13.49 10.93 15.55
C ARG A 880 12.96 9.94 14.52
N PRO A 881 12.37 8.81 14.94
CA PRO A 881 11.85 7.84 13.98
C PRO A 881 10.70 8.38 13.13
N LEU A 882 10.65 7.89 11.89
CA LEU A 882 9.64 8.22 10.89
C LEU A 882 8.95 6.93 10.37
N PRO A 883 7.79 7.04 9.72
CA PRO A 883 7.11 5.91 9.07
C PRO A 883 7.98 5.22 7.98
N LEU A 884 7.51 4.11 7.40
CA LEU A 884 8.26 3.37 6.36
C LEU A 884 8.55 4.19 5.10
N THR A 885 7.55 4.92 4.58
CA THR A 885 7.66 5.70 3.33
C THR A 885 7.46 7.21 3.52
N PRO A 886 8.14 8.05 2.74
CA PRO A 886 8.23 9.48 3.01
C PRO A 886 6.94 10.22 2.61
N ARG A 887 6.62 11.29 3.34
CA ARG A 887 5.55 12.26 3.01
C ARG A 887 4.17 11.65 2.79
N LEU A 888 3.84 10.59 3.53
CA LEU A 888 2.51 10.00 3.49
C LEU A 888 1.43 11.00 3.93
N PRO A 889 0.23 10.95 3.33
CA PRO A 889 -0.93 11.62 3.89
C PRO A 889 -1.35 10.90 5.17
N VAL A 890 -1.96 11.63 6.09
CA VAL A 890 -2.49 11.11 7.35
C VAL A 890 -4.00 11.36 7.40
N SER A 891 -4.70 10.58 8.24
CA SER A 891 -6.13 10.79 8.46
C SER A 891 -6.44 12.21 8.94
N GLY A 892 -7.62 12.74 8.61
CA GLY A 892 -8.11 13.99 9.22
C GLY A 892 -8.59 13.86 10.67
N SER A 893 -8.58 12.64 11.24
CA SER A 893 -9.17 12.37 12.56
C SER A 893 -8.18 11.76 13.55
N LEU A 894 -8.39 12.00 14.84
CA LEU A 894 -7.64 11.39 15.94
C LEU A 894 -8.34 10.12 16.44
N ILE A 895 -7.59 9.05 16.71
CA ILE A 895 -8.13 7.81 17.30
C ILE A 895 -8.41 8.00 18.78
N TYR A 896 -7.47 8.63 19.48
CA TYR A 896 -7.56 8.91 20.91
C TYR A 896 -7.19 10.37 21.18
N PHE A 897 -7.85 10.95 22.17
CA PHE A 897 -7.59 12.28 22.70
C PHE A 897 -7.97 12.25 24.18
N GLY A 898 -7.01 12.48 25.08
CA GLY A 898 -7.27 12.47 26.51
C GLY A 898 -6.05 12.81 27.35
N ASP A 899 -6.25 12.91 28.65
CA ASP A 899 -5.14 13.10 29.59
C ASP A 899 -4.21 11.88 29.57
N VAL A 900 -2.94 12.11 29.90
CA VAL A 900 -1.95 11.04 30.13
C VAL A 900 -2.42 10.21 31.33
N MET A 901 -2.57 8.88 31.15
CA MET A 901 -2.81 7.97 32.28
C MET A 901 -1.59 7.84 33.17
#